data_AF-A0A4T0X235-F1
#
_entry.id   AF-A0A4T0X235-F1
#
_cell.length_a   1.000
_cell.length_b   1.000
_cell.length_c   1.000
_cell.angle_alpha   90.00
_cell.angle_beta   90.00
_cell.angle_gamma   90.00
#
_symmetry.space_group_name_H-M   'P 1'
#
loop_
_entity.id
_entity.type
_entity.pdbx_description
1 polymer ?
#
loop_
_entity_poly.entity_id
_entity_poly.type
_entity_poly.pdbx_seq_one_letter_code
_entity_poly.pdbx_strand_id
1 'polypeptide(L)'
;MSIRFLKLIRHFHISRCLRSYESDVILKTPISDIRNIGIIAHIDAGKTTTTERLLYFSGLTNRIGNVDQGDTITDYMTQEKDRGITIQSAAVTIPWKNKKINIIDTPGHADFTFEVSRSLRVLDGAVTILDAVAGVEAQTEKVWKQAKDLGIPSLVYVNKMDRDGAGFGRTVKEVVSRLNTRVVLVNIPYFTENNEFKGIIDVIDKKLILWNDENVGKDITVKEITENDGKLYDELLRCREAMVETLGELDETVIDNFLECDDYLKVDTSLLVKSIRNLTISNQISPVLCGSSFKCIGVQPLLDAVVNYLPSPLDIKAPKVISSRKNIEIQSIVNSTGCLINGNKNLTTALAFKVINHPNRGLMIFVRVYSGKLQPGSTVINSRTGEKIKIGKLLVMNGDNPLEVKYLSAGNIGVVTGTEEISTGDTLIAHAVTKNVSQIHKNDQTLKLLPIDIPPPVFSVSIEPTTVADKRKLDKALEILFKEDPSLKLSFDEESGQSILSGMGELHLEITKDRLVNDMKVNADIGEVSVTYKETILKDIESIEKEENEFKMKLSIYSFEGELQEYVDFIQSSKDFNKETDLHILDTNTGVIFAKGSAPDAVTKELEKDVWTFNVSYEKIINSILSGVTGSLQMGGRLARLPLQNILIYIENYEIPDIKEVTSVSDLVKVTRFAINEGLDSLKDSDYTLLEPIMKVNTFVLEADVGTVSQDLMSVRNGKISSIEDENEFNGENINWSKDQMEKTYVPFDHTMQYMKENNGSNKMVIQCEAPLREMIGYLNKLRSLTKGRGIFDMELKGMERVNAERAKTILEN
;
A
#
# COMPACT_ATOMS: atom_id res chain seq x y z
N MET A 1 -63.25 -0.13 20.12
CA MET A 1 -62.94 -1.53 19.69
C MET A 1 -61.72 -1.46 18.78
N SER A 2 -60.52 -1.30 19.34
CA SER A 2 -59.61 -2.36 19.83
C SER A 2 -58.84 -3.01 18.68
N ILE A 3 -57.66 -2.47 18.32
CA ILE A 3 -56.36 -3.00 18.76
C ILE A 3 -56.24 -4.51 18.46
N ARG A 4 -55.72 -4.85 17.27
CA ARG A 4 -55.17 -6.18 16.92
C ARG A 4 -54.53 -6.10 15.53
N PHE A 5 -53.31 -5.59 15.41
CA PHE A 5 -52.33 -5.96 14.36
C PHE A 5 -50.97 -5.27 14.60
N LEU A 6 -50.57 -5.15 15.86
CA LEU A 6 -49.29 -4.53 16.26
C LEU A 6 -48.79 -5.25 17.51
N LYS A 7 -48.34 -6.51 17.35
CA LYS A 7 -47.49 -7.21 18.31
C LYS A 7 -46.97 -8.52 17.70
N LEU A 8 -45.67 -8.74 17.89
CA LEU A 8 -44.85 -9.90 17.55
C LEU A 8 -44.50 -10.07 16.06
N ILE A 9 -43.38 -9.46 15.65
CA ILE A 9 -42.11 -10.14 15.33
C ILE A 9 -41.06 -9.02 15.25
N ARG A 10 -40.41 -8.73 16.39
CA ARG A 10 -39.16 -7.97 16.48
C ARG A 10 -38.13 -9.02 16.86
N HIS A 11 -37.04 -9.13 16.09
CA HIS A 11 -36.01 -10.20 16.05
C HIS A 11 -36.17 -11.17 14.87
N PHE A 12 -36.01 -10.67 13.65
CA PHE A 12 -35.61 -11.50 12.50
C PHE A 12 -34.44 -10.81 11.79
N HIS A 13 -33.27 -11.45 11.79
CA HIS A 13 -32.01 -10.89 11.28
C HIS A 13 -31.71 -11.22 9.80
N ILE A 14 -32.56 -12.02 9.14
CA ILE A 14 -32.52 -12.27 7.70
C ILE A 14 -33.89 -11.88 7.14
N SER A 15 -34.07 -10.60 6.85
CA SER A 15 -35.26 -10.09 6.17
C SER A 15 -35.35 -10.73 4.79
N ARG A 16 -36.56 -11.16 4.39
CA ARG A 16 -36.92 -11.42 2.99
C ARG A 16 -36.24 -10.35 2.12
N CYS A 17 -35.32 -10.78 1.27
CA CYS A 17 -34.43 -9.91 0.49
C CYS A 17 -35.26 -9.12 -0.54
N LEU A 18 -35.89 -8.03 -0.10
CA LEU A 18 -36.52 -7.06 -0.98
C LEU A 18 -35.39 -6.33 -1.69
N ARG A 19 -35.24 -6.63 -2.98
CA ARG A 19 -34.25 -6.10 -3.91
C ARG A 19 -34.54 -4.63 -4.27
N SER A 20 -34.80 -3.79 -3.27
CA SER A 20 -35.07 -2.36 -3.45
C SER A 20 -33.76 -1.59 -3.32
N TYR A 21 -33.13 -1.34 -4.45
CA TYR A 21 -32.03 -0.39 -4.54
C TYR A 21 -32.57 1.02 -4.23
N GLU A 22 -32.19 1.59 -3.08
CA GLU A 22 -32.64 2.92 -2.67
C GLU A 22 -31.50 3.94 -2.83
N SER A 23 -31.45 4.60 -4.00
CA SER A 23 -30.51 5.70 -4.28
C SER A 23 -30.59 6.84 -3.24
N ASP A 24 -31.75 7.02 -2.62
CA ASP A 24 -31.98 8.01 -1.57
C ASP A 24 -31.14 7.75 -0.32
N VAL A 25 -30.84 6.48 0.00
CA VAL A 25 -29.99 6.11 1.14
C VAL A 25 -28.61 6.71 0.94
N ILE A 26 -28.01 6.54 -0.24
CA ILE A 26 -26.65 7.01 -0.59
C ILE A 26 -26.49 8.53 -0.41
N LEU A 27 -27.56 9.28 -0.66
CA LEU A 27 -27.58 10.75 -0.65
C LEU A 27 -27.87 11.36 0.72
N LYS A 28 -28.51 10.62 1.64
CA LYS A 28 -29.00 11.13 2.95
C LYS A 28 -28.43 10.38 4.16
N THR A 29 -27.36 9.59 4.00
CA THR A 29 -26.76 8.81 5.10
C THR A 29 -26.02 9.71 6.11
N PRO A 30 -26.25 9.58 7.43
CA PRO A 30 -25.41 10.23 8.44
C PRO A 30 -24.02 9.56 8.51
N ILE A 31 -23.02 10.29 9.01
CA ILE A 31 -21.63 9.81 9.05
C ILE A 31 -21.45 8.51 9.85
N SER A 32 -22.23 8.28 10.92
CA SER A 32 -22.23 7.05 11.72
C SER A 32 -22.60 5.80 10.91
N ASP A 33 -23.29 6.00 9.79
CA ASP A 33 -23.90 4.95 8.99
C ASP A 33 -23.13 4.72 7.68
N ILE A 34 -21.98 5.36 7.54
CA ILE A 34 -21.01 5.13 6.48
C ILE A 34 -20.05 4.02 6.91
N ARG A 35 -19.67 3.17 5.97
CA ARG A 35 -18.56 2.21 6.07
C ARG A 35 -17.64 2.42 4.88
N ASN A 36 -16.39 2.84 5.09
CA ASN A 36 -15.39 2.89 4.03
C ASN A 36 -14.51 1.65 4.17
N ILE A 37 -14.70 0.67 3.29
CA ILE A 37 -14.02 -0.61 3.37
C ILE A 37 -13.12 -0.82 2.16
N GLY A 38 -11.98 -1.45 2.38
CA GLY A 38 -11.17 -2.00 1.29
C GLY A 38 -11.19 -3.51 1.31
N ILE A 39 -11.06 -4.12 0.14
CA ILE A 39 -10.95 -5.57 0.02
C ILE A 39 -9.49 -5.90 -0.24
N ILE A 40 -8.89 -6.67 0.66
CA ILE A 40 -7.49 -7.11 0.62
C ILE A 40 -7.48 -8.60 0.30
N ALA A 41 -6.71 -9.03 -0.69
CA ALA A 41 -6.53 -10.45 -0.98
C ALA A 41 -5.27 -10.69 -1.80
N HIS A 42 -4.75 -11.92 -1.76
CA HIS A 42 -3.76 -12.37 -2.72
C HIS A 42 -4.37 -12.56 -4.13
N ILE A 43 -3.48 -12.72 -5.12
CA ILE A 43 -3.85 -13.07 -6.49
C ILE A 43 -4.67 -14.36 -6.47
N ASP A 44 -5.74 -14.41 -7.27
CA ASP A 44 -6.65 -15.54 -7.36
C ASP A 44 -7.41 -15.93 -6.09
N ALA A 45 -7.28 -15.25 -4.94
CA ALA A 45 -8.07 -15.56 -3.73
C ALA A 45 -9.59 -15.30 -3.90
N GLY A 46 -10.01 -14.75 -5.05
CA GLY A 46 -11.41 -14.49 -5.38
C GLY A 46 -11.90 -13.12 -4.90
N LYS A 47 -11.00 -12.13 -4.84
CA LYS A 47 -11.29 -10.74 -4.48
C LYS A 47 -12.39 -10.12 -5.34
N THR A 48 -12.12 -9.95 -6.64
CA THR A 48 -13.06 -9.40 -7.62
C THR A 48 -14.37 -10.19 -7.64
N THR A 49 -14.29 -11.53 -7.61
CA THR A 49 -15.48 -12.39 -7.56
C THR A 49 -16.35 -12.07 -6.36
N THR A 50 -15.74 -11.87 -5.19
CA THR A 50 -16.45 -11.48 -3.96
C THR A 50 -17.04 -10.08 -4.11
N THR A 51 -16.27 -9.10 -4.61
CA THR A 51 -16.75 -7.74 -4.87
C THR A 51 -18.00 -7.74 -5.76
N GLU A 52 -17.98 -8.46 -6.87
CA GLU A 52 -19.13 -8.62 -7.78
C GLU A 52 -20.36 -9.20 -7.09
N ARG A 53 -20.18 -10.17 -6.17
CA ARG A 53 -21.30 -10.71 -5.38
C ARG A 53 -21.85 -9.68 -4.39
N LEU A 54 -21.00 -8.87 -3.77
CA LEU A 54 -21.44 -7.76 -2.93
C LEU A 54 -22.30 -6.76 -3.74
N LEU A 55 -21.86 -6.40 -4.96
CA LEU A 55 -22.61 -5.51 -5.85
C LEU A 55 -23.97 -6.11 -6.23
N TYR A 56 -24.01 -7.39 -6.60
CA TYR A 56 -25.24 -8.09 -6.97
C TYR A 56 -26.25 -8.19 -5.81
N PHE A 57 -25.79 -8.56 -4.62
CA PHE A 57 -26.66 -8.71 -3.46
C PHE A 57 -27.16 -7.37 -2.91
N SER A 58 -26.38 -6.30 -3.05
CA SER A 58 -26.84 -4.94 -2.73
C SER A 58 -27.97 -4.44 -3.64
N GLY A 59 -28.22 -5.11 -4.75
CA GLY A 59 -29.22 -4.71 -5.74
C GLY A 59 -28.72 -3.66 -6.74
N LEU A 60 -27.44 -3.27 -6.68
CA LEU A 60 -26.84 -2.37 -7.68
C LEU A 60 -26.89 -2.99 -9.09
N THR A 61 -26.67 -4.30 -9.18
CA THR A 61 -26.57 -5.03 -10.45
C THR A 61 -27.59 -6.16 -10.49
N ASN A 62 -28.27 -6.30 -11.63
CA ASN A 62 -29.23 -7.39 -11.84
C ASN A 62 -28.58 -8.67 -12.36
N ARG A 63 -27.33 -8.58 -12.83
CA ARG A 63 -26.50 -9.67 -13.34
C ARG A 63 -25.29 -9.88 -12.44
N ILE A 64 -24.83 -11.13 -12.42
CA ILE A 64 -23.60 -11.52 -11.75
C ILE A 64 -22.47 -11.44 -12.78
N GLY A 65 -21.44 -10.63 -12.53
CA GLY A 65 -20.23 -10.60 -13.35
C GLY A 65 -19.34 -11.83 -13.09
N ASN A 66 -18.60 -12.24 -14.12
CA ASN A 66 -17.60 -13.30 -14.02
C ASN A 66 -16.25 -12.81 -14.58
N VAL A 67 -15.17 -13.05 -13.82
CA VAL A 67 -13.80 -12.66 -14.16
C VAL A 67 -13.34 -13.37 -15.43
N ASP A 68 -13.58 -14.68 -15.53
CA ASP A 68 -13.16 -15.50 -16.69
C ASP A 68 -13.83 -15.07 -18.01
N GLN A 69 -14.96 -14.38 -17.91
CA GLN A 69 -15.71 -13.87 -19.06
C GLN A 69 -15.43 -12.39 -19.35
N GLY A 70 -14.62 -11.73 -18.53
CA GLY A 70 -14.32 -10.29 -18.67
C GLY A 70 -15.52 -9.37 -18.45
N ASP A 71 -16.57 -9.86 -17.79
CA ASP A 71 -17.87 -9.18 -17.64
C ASP A 71 -18.04 -8.48 -16.28
N THR A 72 -16.96 -8.35 -15.51
CA THR A 72 -16.94 -7.67 -14.21
C THR A 72 -17.08 -6.16 -14.37
N ILE A 73 -17.63 -5.50 -13.34
CA ILE A 73 -17.85 -4.05 -13.28
C ILE A 73 -16.65 -3.35 -12.68
N THR A 74 -15.96 -4.00 -11.74
CA THR A 74 -14.80 -3.41 -11.06
C THR A 74 -13.55 -3.39 -11.93
N ASP A 75 -13.37 -4.39 -12.80
CA ASP A 75 -12.25 -4.44 -13.74
C ASP A 75 -12.66 -3.79 -15.07
N TYR A 76 -12.53 -2.47 -15.16
CA TYR A 76 -12.96 -1.72 -16.35
C TYR A 76 -11.89 -1.67 -17.44
N MET A 77 -10.63 -1.91 -17.10
CA MET A 77 -9.53 -1.90 -18.07
C MET A 77 -9.50 -3.19 -18.88
N THR A 78 -9.17 -3.12 -20.17
CA THR A 78 -9.05 -4.32 -21.03
C THR A 78 -7.95 -5.25 -20.51
N GLN A 79 -6.85 -4.68 -20.02
CA GLN A 79 -5.72 -5.42 -19.48
C GLN A 79 -6.07 -6.18 -18.19
N GLU A 80 -6.96 -5.62 -17.37
CA GLU A 80 -7.46 -6.31 -16.17
C GLU A 80 -8.31 -7.54 -16.55
N LYS A 81 -9.15 -7.38 -17.58
CA LYS A 81 -10.00 -8.47 -18.11
C LYS A 81 -9.19 -9.57 -18.79
N ASP A 82 -8.20 -9.20 -19.60
CA ASP A 82 -7.37 -10.15 -20.35
C ASP A 82 -6.45 -10.97 -19.43
N ARG A 83 -5.97 -10.35 -18.34
CA ARG A 83 -5.05 -11.00 -17.38
C ARG A 83 -5.75 -11.59 -16.15
N GLY A 84 -7.02 -11.25 -15.91
CA GLY A 84 -7.77 -11.68 -14.73
C GLY A 84 -7.26 -11.11 -13.41
N ILE A 85 -6.58 -9.95 -13.43
CA ILE A 85 -6.01 -9.30 -12.24
C ILE A 85 -6.53 -7.87 -12.09
N THR A 86 -6.69 -7.41 -10.85
CA THR A 86 -7.00 -5.99 -10.56
C THR A 86 -5.71 -5.16 -10.59
N ILE A 87 -5.68 -4.13 -11.42
CA ILE A 87 -4.53 -3.23 -11.60
C ILE A 87 -4.80 -1.89 -10.91
N GLN A 88 -5.97 -1.29 -11.14
CA GLN A 88 -6.36 -0.01 -10.54
C GLN A 88 -7.47 -0.20 -9.51
N SER A 89 -7.43 0.59 -8.44
CA SER A 89 -8.41 0.43 -7.36
C SER A 89 -9.82 0.88 -7.76
N ALA A 90 -10.81 -0.01 -7.79
CA ALA A 90 -12.19 0.37 -8.12
C ALA A 90 -12.92 0.90 -6.88
N ALA A 91 -13.52 2.09 -6.96
CA ALA A 91 -14.30 2.66 -5.87
C ALA A 91 -15.79 2.67 -6.19
N VAL A 92 -16.58 1.88 -5.46
CA VAL A 92 -18.02 1.70 -5.68
C VAL A 92 -18.79 1.88 -4.38
N THR A 93 -19.90 2.63 -4.44
CA THR A 93 -20.82 2.77 -3.30
C THR A 93 -22.02 1.84 -3.46
N ILE A 94 -22.34 1.09 -2.41
CA ILE A 94 -23.55 0.25 -2.32
C ILE A 94 -24.37 0.53 -1.06
N PRO A 95 -25.71 0.43 -1.11
CA PRO A 95 -26.56 0.45 0.07
C PRO A 95 -26.71 -0.96 0.68
N TRP A 96 -26.65 -1.09 1.99
CA TRP A 96 -26.99 -2.32 2.70
C TRP A 96 -27.58 -2.02 4.08
N LYS A 97 -28.77 -2.56 4.40
CA LYS A 97 -29.46 -2.38 5.70
C LYS A 97 -29.47 -0.91 6.20
N ASN A 98 -29.86 0.03 5.34
CA ASN A 98 -29.87 1.49 5.59
C ASN A 98 -28.49 2.12 5.88
N LYS A 99 -27.40 1.39 5.65
CA LYS A 99 -26.03 1.89 5.72
C LYS A 99 -25.48 2.11 4.31
N LYS A 100 -24.51 3.03 4.21
CA LYS A 100 -23.77 3.30 2.98
C LYS A 100 -22.40 2.66 3.08
N ILE A 101 -22.13 1.69 2.21
CA ILE A 101 -20.83 1.03 2.13
C ILE A 101 -20.10 1.56 0.90
N ASN A 102 -18.96 2.18 1.10
CA ASN A 102 -18.03 2.53 0.03
C ASN A 102 -16.95 1.45 0.00
N ILE A 103 -16.89 0.71 -1.09
CA ILE A 103 -15.94 -0.36 -1.33
C ILE A 103 -14.81 0.19 -2.20
N ILE A 104 -13.57 -0.05 -1.77
CA ILE A 104 -12.38 0.13 -2.59
C ILE A 104 -11.76 -1.24 -2.85
N ASP A 105 -11.82 -1.69 -4.10
CA ASP A 105 -11.20 -2.94 -4.49
C ASP A 105 -9.70 -2.70 -4.71
N THR A 106 -8.82 -3.32 -3.91
CA THR A 106 -7.37 -3.02 -3.94
C THR A 106 -6.61 -4.04 -4.79
N PRO A 107 -5.54 -3.67 -5.52
CA PRO A 107 -4.73 -4.65 -6.26
C PRO A 107 -4.14 -5.75 -5.37
N GLY A 108 -4.06 -6.98 -5.89
CA GLY A 108 -3.48 -8.13 -5.16
C GLY A 108 -2.02 -8.42 -5.52
N HIS A 109 -1.47 -7.74 -6.53
CA HIS A 109 -0.14 -7.99 -7.10
C HIS A 109 0.94 -7.10 -6.44
N ALA A 110 2.16 -7.61 -6.28
CA ALA A 110 3.28 -6.91 -5.63
C ALA A 110 3.71 -5.63 -6.38
N ASP A 111 3.73 -5.65 -7.72
CA ASP A 111 4.06 -4.50 -8.56
C ASP A 111 3.17 -3.26 -8.33
N PHE A 112 1.97 -3.42 -7.76
CA PHE A 112 1.04 -2.31 -7.43
C PHE A 112 1.01 -1.98 -5.94
N THR A 113 2.09 -2.25 -5.21
CA THR A 113 2.24 -1.92 -3.77
C THR A 113 1.94 -0.45 -3.46
N PHE A 114 2.29 0.48 -4.36
CA PHE A 114 1.97 1.89 -4.18
C PHE A 114 0.47 2.17 -4.26
N GLU A 115 -0.25 1.54 -5.19
CA GLU A 115 -1.72 1.64 -5.30
C GLU A 115 -2.41 1.04 -4.05
N VAL A 116 -1.86 -0.04 -3.49
CA VAL A 116 -2.34 -0.62 -2.22
C VAL A 116 -2.13 0.35 -1.06
N SER A 117 -0.93 0.91 -0.88
CA SER A 117 -0.60 1.87 0.19
C SER A 117 -1.50 3.12 0.14
N ARG A 118 -1.73 3.64 -1.08
CA ARG A 118 -2.66 4.73 -1.36
C ARG A 118 -4.09 4.38 -0.98
N SER A 119 -4.56 3.20 -1.37
CA SER A 119 -5.92 2.74 -1.09
C SER A 119 -6.15 2.56 0.41
N LEU A 120 -5.23 1.93 1.14
CA LEU A 120 -5.36 1.69 2.58
C LEU A 120 -5.58 2.97 3.39
N ARG A 121 -4.88 4.06 3.04
CA ARG A 121 -4.96 5.34 3.77
C ARG A 121 -6.33 6.01 3.74
N VAL A 122 -7.15 5.69 2.74
CA VAL A 122 -8.53 6.19 2.64
C VAL A 122 -9.57 5.23 3.18
N LEU A 123 -9.18 4.08 3.73
CA LEU A 123 -10.11 3.14 4.35
C LEU A 123 -10.37 3.48 5.80
N ASP A 124 -11.48 2.94 6.28
CA ASP A 124 -11.86 2.93 7.68
C ASP A 124 -11.79 1.51 8.26
N GLY A 125 -12.14 0.51 7.46
CA GLY A 125 -11.92 -0.90 7.78
C GLY A 125 -11.50 -1.69 6.54
N ALA A 126 -11.14 -2.95 6.73
CA ALA A 126 -10.77 -3.84 5.63
C ALA A 126 -11.46 -5.20 5.74
N VAL A 127 -11.66 -5.84 4.60
CA VAL A 127 -12.08 -7.24 4.47
C VAL A 127 -10.94 -7.99 3.80
N THR A 128 -10.27 -8.83 4.57
CA THR A 128 -9.16 -9.69 4.14
C THR A 128 -9.71 -11.03 3.68
N ILE A 129 -9.63 -11.26 2.38
CA ILE A 129 -10.09 -12.49 1.73
C ILE A 129 -8.91 -13.47 1.65
N LEU A 130 -9.11 -14.68 2.15
CA LEU A 130 -8.12 -15.75 2.14
C LEU A 130 -8.66 -16.94 1.35
N ASP A 131 -7.79 -17.66 0.65
CA ASP A 131 -8.15 -18.92 -0.01
C ASP A 131 -8.11 -20.07 1.01
N ALA A 132 -9.20 -20.82 1.14
CA ALA A 132 -9.27 -21.98 2.03
C ALA A 132 -8.25 -23.09 1.68
N VAL A 133 -7.80 -23.17 0.42
CA VAL A 133 -6.84 -24.17 -0.07
C VAL A 133 -5.40 -23.68 0.10
N ALA A 134 -5.13 -22.41 -0.18
CA ALA A 134 -3.76 -21.87 -0.13
C ALA A 134 -3.34 -21.43 1.28
N GLY A 135 -4.29 -20.89 2.05
CA GLY A 135 -4.04 -20.34 3.38
C GLY A 135 -3.66 -18.86 3.37
N VAL A 136 -2.82 -18.45 4.33
CA VAL A 136 -2.26 -17.09 4.41
C VAL A 136 -0.97 -17.00 3.59
N GLU A 137 -0.97 -16.17 2.55
CA GLU A 137 0.16 -15.96 1.65
C GLU A 137 0.98 -14.71 2.01
N ALA A 138 2.27 -14.68 1.66
CA ALA A 138 3.23 -13.64 2.05
C ALA A 138 2.77 -12.21 1.67
N GLN A 139 2.20 -12.04 0.48
CA GLN A 139 1.67 -10.75 0.05
C GLN A 139 0.50 -10.29 0.93
N THR A 140 -0.38 -11.20 1.35
CA THR A 140 -1.48 -10.87 2.26
C THR A 140 -0.95 -10.46 3.62
N GLU A 141 0.11 -11.11 4.12
CA GLU A 141 0.79 -10.74 5.36
C GLU A 141 1.38 -9.33 5.30
N LYS A 142 2.05 -8.97 4.19
CA LYS A 142 2.60 -7.62 3.98
C LYS A 142 1.53 -6.54 3.97
N VAL A 143 0.44 -6.76 3.23
CA VAL A 143 -0.68 -5.80 3.18
C VAL A 143 -1.43 -5.74 4.51
N TRP A 144 -1.57 -6.87 5.22
CA TRP A 144 -2.13 -6.92 6.57
C TRP A 144 -1.30 -6.11 7.56
N LYS A 145 0.03 -6.25 7.52
CA LYS A 145 0.95 -5.47 8.35
C LYS A 145 0.81 -3.97 8.07
N GLN A 146 0.77 -3.57 6.80
CA GLN A 146 0.52 -2.17 6.40
C GLN A 146 -0.82 -1.64 6.92
N ALA A 147 -1.88 -2.44 6.84
CA ALA A 147 -3.20 -2.07 7.38
C ALA A 147 -3.17 -1.92 8.90
N LYS A 148 -2.48 -2.83 9.61
CA LYS A 148 -2.29 -2.81 11.06
C LYS A 148 -1.47 -1.59 11.51
N ASP A 149 -0.41 -1.23 10.77
CA ASP A 149 0.43 -0.05 11.04
C ASP A 149 -0.35 1.26 10.87
N LEU A 150 -1.32 1.28 9.95
CA LEU A 150 -2.28 2.38 9.78
C LEU A 150 -3.43 2.34 10.79
N GLY A 151 -3.52 1.28 11.60
CA GLY A 151 -4.56 1.08 12.61
C GLY A 151 -5.92 0.73 12.02
N ILE A 152 -5.98 0.11 10.84
CA ILE A 152 -7.22 -0.22 10.13
C ILE A 152 -7.79 -1.57 10.64
N PRO A 153 -8.98 -1.56 11.27
CA PRO A 153 -9.70 -2.78 11.66
C PRO A 153 -9.99 -3.69 10.48
N SER A 154 -9.65 -4.97 10.63
CA SER A 154 -9.74 -5.95 9.55
C SER A 154 -10.60 -7.14 9.94
N LEU A 155 -11.49 -7.54 9.02
CA LEU A 155 -12.30 -8.75 9.09
C LEU A 155 -11.71 -9.80 8.15
N VAL A 156 -11.76 -11.08 8.52
CA VAL A 156 -11.25 -12.17 7.69
C VAL A 156 -12.41 -12.95 7.05
N TYR A 157 -12.32 -13.19 5.75
CA TYR A 157 -13.26 -14.03 5.00
C TYR A 157 -12.51 -15.15 4.28
N VAL A 158 -12.66 -16.38 4.77
CA VAL A 158 -12.12 -17.59 4.17
C VAL A 158 -13.00 -18.04 3.01
N ASN A 159 -12.54 -17.78 1.81
CA ASN A 159 -13.25 -18.01 0.55
C ASN A 159 -12.85 -19.34 -0.08
N LYS A 160 -13.57 -19.74 -1.14
CA LYS A 160 -13.38 -21.00 -1.89
C LYS A 160 -13.55 -22.27 -1.06
N MET A 161 -14.44 -22.24 -0.08
CA MET A 161 -14.82 -23.43 0.71
C MET A 161 -15.43 -24.56 -0.12
N ASP A 162 -15.78 -24.30 -1.39
CA ASP A 162 -16.27 -25.28 -2.35
C ASP A 162 -15.19 -26.14 -3.02
N ARG A 163 -13.91 -25.84 -2.79
CA ARG A 163 -12.79 -26.55 -3.42
C ARG A 163 -12.34 -27.77 -2.61
N ASP A 164 -11.86 -28.79 -3.31
CA ASP A 164 -11.18 -29.93 -2.68
C ASP A 164 -9.92 -29.45 -1.96
N GLY A 165 -9.72 -29.91 -0.72
CA GLY A 165 -8.61 -29.47 0.13
C GLY A 165 -8.84 -28.13 0.86
N ALA A 166 -10.04 -27.56 0.81
CA ALA A 166 -10.40 -26.35 1.56
C ALA A 166 -10.38 -26.58 3.09
N GLY A 167 -9.32 -26.14 3.77
CA GLY A 167 -9.16 -26.30 5.22
C GLY A 167 -9.44 -25.01 5.97
N PHE A 168 -10.65 -24.84 6.50
CA PHE A 168 -11.03 -23.66 7.27
C PHE A 168 -10.23 -23.54 8.57
N GLY A 169 -10.16 -24.61 9.36
CA GLY A 169 -9.47 -24.63 10.64
C GLY A 169 -7.96 -24.40 10.51
N ARG A 170 -7.33 -24.98 9.47
CA ARG A 170 -5.94 -24.65 9.10
C ARG A 170 -5.76 -23.17 8.79
N THR A 171 -6.57 -22.60 7.90
CA THR A 171 -6.44 -21.19 7.52
C THR A 171 -6.66 -20.26 8.72
N VAL A 172 -7.58 -20.58 9.63
CA VAL A 172 -7.77 -19.83 10.88
C VAL A 172 -6.53 -19.89 11.77
N LYS A 173 -5.89 -21.06 11.91
CA LYS A 173 -4.64 -21.18 12.66
C LYS A 173 -3.52 -20.36 12.04
N GLU A 174 -3.41 -20.35 10.71
CA GLU A 174 -2.44 -19.53 9.99
C GLU A 174 -2.68 -18.02 10.17
N VAL A 175 -3.94 -17.59 10.26
CA VAL A 175 -4.28 -16.20 10.62
C VAL A 175 -3.72 -15.85 12.00
N VAL A 176 -3.85 -16.74 12.99
CA VAL A 176 -3.33 -16.48 14.34
C VAL A 176 -1.79 -16.45 14.34
N SER A 177 -1.11 -17.42 13.71
CA SER A 177 0.37 -17.44 13.67
C SER A 177 0.95 -16.29 12.86
N ARG A 178 0.55 -16.17 11.59
CA ARG A 178 1.22 -15.31 10.61
C ARG A 178 0.76 -13.87 10.71
N LEU A 179 -0.55 -13.65 10.86
CA LEU A 179 -1.09 -12.29 10.95
C LEU A 179 -1.04 -11.72 12.39
N ASN A 180 -0.62 -12.54 13.35
CA ASN A 180 -0.40 -12.18 14.76
C ASN A 180 -1.58 -11.39 15.34
N THR A 181 -2.77 -12.01 15.27
CA THR A 181 -4.04 -11.47 15.75
C THR A 181 -4.83 -12.56 16.46
N ARG A 182 -5.59 -12.17 17.49
CA ARG A 182 -6.65 -13.04 18.04
C ARG A 182 -7.81 -13.09 17.05
N VAL A 183 -8.51 -14.21 17.04
CA VAL A 183 -9.62 -14.45 16.12
C VAL A 183 -10.88 -14.84 16.88
N VAL A 184 -12.03 -14.44 16.34
CA VAL A 184 -13.34 -14.90 16.82
C VAL A 184 -14.11 -15.46 15.65
N LEU A 185 -14.54 -16.72 15.75
CA LEU A 185 -15.30 -17.40 14.71
C LEU A 185 -16.76 -16.92 14.73
N VAL A 186 -17.14 -16.07 13.77
CA VAL A 186 -18.52 -15.58 13.65
C VAL A 186 -19.41 -16.61 12.98
N ASN A 187 -18.87 -17.30 11.97
CA ASN A 187 -19.51 -18.44 11.35
C ASN A 187 -18.50 -19.57 11.09
N ILE A 188 -19.02 -20.78 10.89
CA ILE A 188 -18.22 -21.95 10.52
C ILE A 188 -18.86 -22.66 9.31
N PRO A 189 -18.07 -23.38 8.50
CA PRO A 189 -18.58 -24.02 7.30
C PRO A 189 -19.44 -25.24 7.65
N TYR A 190 -20.52 -25.46 6.88
CA TYR A 190 -21.32 -26.67 6.95
C TYR A 190 -21.14 -27.51 5.68
N PHE A 191 -20.68 -28.74 5.88
CA PHE A 191 -20.55 -29.77 4.84
C PHE A 191 -21.64 -30.83 5.01
N THR A 192 -22.17 -31.29 3.89
CA THR A 192 -23.08 -32.45 3.86
C THR A 192 -22.31 -33.75 4.09
N GLU A 193 -23.03 -34.87 4.28
CA GLU A 193 -22.42 -36.21 4.44
C GLU A 193 -21.51 -36.61 3.26
N ASN A 194 -21.75 -36.04 2.08
CA ASN A 194 -20.93 -36.25 0.88
C ASN A 194 -19.74 -35.28 0.77
N ASN A 195 -19.38 -34.57 1.84
CA ASN A 195 -18.35 -33.52 1.88
C ASN A 195 -18.59 -32.34 0.92
N GLU A 196 -19.84 -32.13 0.48
CA GLU A 196 -20.18 -30.95 -0.31
C GLU A 196 -20.51 -29.77 0.60
N PHE A 197 -19.85 -28.63 0.36
CA PHE A 197 -20.14 -27.36 1.03
C PHE A 197 -21.49 -26.80 0.58
N LYS A 198 -22.47 -26.71 1.50
CA LYS A 198 -23.85 -26.25 1.21
C LYS A 198 -24.35 -25.12 2.11
N GLY A 199 -23.62 -24.76 3.16
CA GLY A 199 -24.08 -23.73 4.07
C GLY A 199 -23.05 -23.32 5.10
N ILE A 200 -23.51 -22.51 6.04
CA ILE A 200 -22.73 -22.05 7.18
C ILE A 200 -23.56 -22.15 8.45
N ILE A 201 -22.89 -22.34 9.57
CA ILE A 201 -23.48 -22.26 10.91
C ILE A 201 -23.12 -20.87 11.47
N ASP A 202 -24.15 -20.09 11.78
CA ASP A 202 -24.03 -18.82 12.49
C ASP A 202 -23.88 -19.09 13.99
N VAL A 203 -22.69 -18.82 14.53
CA VAL A 203 -22.34 -19.10 15.92
C VAL A 203 -23.02 -18.11 16.87
N ILE A 204 -23.31 -16.91 16.39
CA ILE A 204 -23.87 -15.80 17.17
C ILE A 204 -25.36 -16.01 17.40
N ASP A 205 -26.08 -16.26 16.29
CA ASP A 205 -27.53 -16.47 16.28
C ASP A 205 -27.94 -17.93 16.52
N LYS A 206 -26.99 -18.88 16.53
CA LYS A 206 -27.19 -20.33 16.75
C LYS A 206 -28.06 -20.97 15.67
N LYS A 207 -27.82 -20.61 14.41
CA LYS A 207 -28.65 -21.03 13.27
C LYS A 207 -27.82 -21.67 12.18
N LEU A 208 -28.38 -22.69 11.55
CA LEU A 208 -27.86 -23.27 10.32
C LEU A 208 -28.49 -22.55 9.14
N ILE A 209 -27.65 -21.97 8.27
CA ILE A 209 -28.07 -21.28 7.06
C ILE A 209 -27.64 -22.15 5.86
N LEU A 210 -28.61 -22.59 5.06
CA LEU A 210 -28.39 -23.44 3.89
C LEU A 210 -28.81 -22.71 2.62
N TRP A 211 -27.99 -22.83 1.58
CA TRP A 211 -28.27 -22.29 0.26
C TRP A 211 -28.67 -23.43 -0.67
N ASN A 212 -29.77 -23.22 -1.40
CA ASN A 212 -30.23 -24.19 -2.39
C ASN A 212 -29.54 -23.95 -3.75
N ASP A 213 -29.23 -25.05 -4.45
CA ASP A 213 -28.51 -25.01 -5.74
C ASP A 213 -29.39 -24.50 -6.90
N GLU A 214 -30.71 -24.60 -6.80
CA GLU A 214 -31.65 -24.24 -7.88
C GLU A 214 -31.71 -22.73 -8.16
N ASN A 215 -31.58 -21.89 -7.12
CA ASN A 215 -31.65 -20.43 -7.20
C ASN A 215 -30.45 -19.82 -6.49
N VAL A 216 -29.29 -19.89 -7.15
CA VAL A 216 -27.98 -19.40 -6.68
C VAL A 216 -28.10 -18.12 -5.85
N GLY A 217 -27.87 -18.23 -4.54
CA GLY A 217 -27.80 -17.10 -3.62
C GLY A 217 -29.14 -16.46 -3.21
N LYS A 218 -30.30 -16.92 -3.69
CA LYS A 218 -31.61 -16.31 -3.39
C LYS A 218 -32.45 -17.13 -2.41
N ASP A 219 -32.47 -18.44 -2.58
CA ASP A 219 -33.26 -19.33 -1.74
C ASP A 219 -32.41 -19.80 -0.57
N ILE A 220 -32.57 -19.09 0.55
CA ILE A 220 -31.89 -19.36 1.80
C ILE A 220 -32.89 -20.02 2.75
N THR A 221 -32.53 -21.20 3.27
CA THR A 221 -33.28 -21.85 4.34
C THR A 221 -32.52 -21.69 5.66
N VAL A 222 -33.21 -21.19 6.68
CA VAL A 222 -32.65 -20.95 8.01
C VAL A 222 -33.30 -21.94 8.96
N LYS A 223 -32.48 -22.76 9.62
CA LYS A 223 -32.91 -23.74 10.62
C LYS A 223 -32.29 -23.38 11.97
N GLU A 224 -33.08 -23.49 13.03
CA GLU A 224 -32.55 -23.39 14.39
C GLU A 224 -31.85 -24.70 14.74
N ILE A 225 -30.69 -24.59 15.37
CA ILE A 225 -29.90 -25.74 15.80
C ILE A 225 -30.34 -26.12 17.20
N THR A 226 -30.67 -27.40 17.40
CA THR A 226 -31.12 -27.95 18.69
C THR A 226 -30.27 -29.15 19.09
N GLU A 227 -30.38 -29.59 20.34
CA GLU A 227 -29.68 -30.79 20.84
C GLU A 227 -29.93 -32.05 19.98
N ASN A 228 -31.05 -32.09 19.25
CA ASN A 228 -31.40 -33.20 18.36
C ASN A 228 -30.50 -33.31 17.11
N ASP A 229 -29.75 -32.26 16.77
CA ASP A 229 -28.85 -32.23 15.60
C ASP A 229 -27.48 -32.88 15.88
N GLY A 230 -27.28 -33.41 17.09
CA GLY A 230 -26.14 -34.24 17.48
C GLY A 230 -24.79 -33.54 17.26
N LYS A 231 -23.97 -34.07 16.33
CA LYS A 231 -22.61 -33.56 16.07
C LYS A 231 -22.57 -32.07 15.73
N LEU A 232 -23.60 -31.56 15.04
CA LEU A 232 -23.66 -30.16 14.62
C LEU A 232 -23.91 -29.22 15.82
N TYR A 233 -24.67 -29.70 16.81
CA TYR A 233 -24.88 -29.00 18.07
C TYR A 233 -23.59 -28.97 18.90
N ASP A 234 -22.85 -30.09 18.95
CA ASP A 234 -21.57 -30.17 19.67
C ASP A 234 -20.51 -29.21 19.09
N GLU A 235 -20.43 -29.09 17.76
CA GLU A 235 -19.53 -28.14 17.10
C GLU A 235 -19.91 -26.68 17.39
N LEU A 236 -21.21 -26.36 17.33
CA LEU A 236 -21.71 -25.04 17.69
C LEU A 236 -21.38 -24.69 19.14
N LEU A 237 -21.59 -25.62 20.06
CA LEU A 237 -21.33 -25.44 21.49
C LEU A 237 -19.85 -25.09 21.73
N ARG A 238 -18.92 -25.89 21.19
CA ARG A 238 -17.47 -25.64 21.33
C ARG A 238 -17.03 -24.32 20.70
N CYS A 239 -17.57 -23.98 19.53
CA CYS A 239 -17.31 -22.67 18.92
C CYS A 239 -17.78 -21.52 19.80
N ARG A 240 -18.95 -21.67 20.43
CA ARG A 240 -19.52 -20.63 21.28
C ARG A 240 -18.80 -20.51 22.61
N GLU A 241 -18.39 -21.63 23.22
CA GLU A 241 -17.51 -21.66 24.39
C GLU A 241 -16.23 -20.86 24.11
N ALA A 242 -15.50 -21.21 23.05
CA ALA A 242 -14.27 -20.53 22.68
C ALA A 242 -14.48 -19.03 22.35
N MET A 243 -15.59 -18.66 21.71
CA MET A 243 -15.95 -17.27 21.45
C MET A 243 -16.13 -16.48 22.76
N VAL A 244 -16.93 -17.01 23.68
CA VAL A 244 -17.23 -16.34 24.95
C VAL A 244 -15.97 -16.23 25.82
N GLU A 245 -15.13 -17.26 25.86
CA GLU A 245 -13.85 -17.22 26.58
C GLU A 245 -12.91 -16.16 26.00
N THR A 246 -12.72 -16.16 24.68
CA THR A 246 -11.84 -15.20 23.99
C THR A 246 -12.31 -13.75 24.19
N LEU A 247 -13.63 -13.52 24.13
CA LEU A 247 -14.21 -12.20 24.37
C LEU A 247 -14.14 -11.82 25.86
N GLY A 248 -14.37 -12.77 26.76
CA GLY A 248 -14.30 -12.58 28.21
C GLY A 248 -12.91 -12.15 28.66
N GLU A 249 -11.83 -12.65 28.06
CA GLU A 249 -10.47 -12.18 28.36
C GLU A 249 -10.26 -10.68 28.15
N LEU A 250 -11.05 -10.04 27.27
CA LEU A 250 -10.86 -8.66 26.84
C LEU A 250 -12.00 -7.72 27.24
N ASP A 251 -13.18 -8.27 27.58
CA ASP A 251 -14.38 -7.52 27.92
C ASP A 251 -15.06 -8.10 29.16
N GLU A 252 -14.90 -7.39 30.29
CA GLU A 252 -15.48 -7.75 31.59
C GLU A 252 -17.01 -7.92 31.52
N THR A 253 -17.69 -7.18 30.63
CA THR A 253 -19.15 -7.26 30.53
C THR A 253 -19.65 -8.61 30.04
N VAL A 254 -18.84 -9.30 29.21
CA VAL A 254 -19.13 -10.65 28.72
C VAL A 254 -18.95 -11.66 29.86
N ILE A 255 -17.92 -11.50 30.70
CA ILE A 255 -17.70 -12.34 31.88
C ILE A 255 -18.88 -12.21 32.84
N ASP A 256 -19.29 -10.98 33.17
CA ASP A 256 -20.39 -10.75 34.11
C ASP A 256 -21.69 -11.42 33.64
N ASN A 257 -22.03 -11.27 32.35
CA ASN A 257 -23.23 -11.90 31.79
C ASN A 257 -23.14 -13.44 31.77
N PHE A 258 -21.94 -13.98 31.53
CA PHE A 258 -21.70 -15.42 31.60
C PHE A 258 -21.87 -15.95 33.03
N LEU A 259 -21.31 -15.29 34.04
CA LEU A 259 -21.44 -15.66 35.45
C LEU A 259 -22.89 -15.62 35.95
N GLU A 260 -23.73 -14.74 35.39
CA GLU A 260 -25.16 -14.69 35.70
C GLU A 260 -25.96 -15.84 35.07
N CYS A 261 -25.59 -16.25 33.86
CA CYS A 261 -26.34 -17.26 33.10
C CYS A 261 -25.85 -18.70 33.35
N ASP A 262 -24.57 -18.85 33.72
CA ASP A 262 -23.83 -20.11 33.89
C ASP A 262 -23.97 -21.07 32.69
N ASP A 263 -24.14 -20.51 31.49
CA ASP A 263 -24.35 -21.23 30.24
C ASP A 263 -23.92 -20.38 29.03
N TYR A 264 -22.93 -20.88 28.29
CA TYR A 264 -22.37 -20.24 27.10
C TYR A 264 -23.41 -19.98 26.00
N LEU A 265 -24.43 -20.84 25.86
CA LEU A 265 -25.49 -20.69 24.87
C LEU A 265 -26.50 -19.59 25.23
N LYS A 266 -26.61 -19.24 26.52
CA LYS A 266 -27.54 -18.24 27.02
C LYS A 266 -26.97 -16.82 27.06
N VAL A 267 -25.65 -16.67 26.94
CA VAL A 267 -24.98 -15.35 26.86
C VAL A 267 -25.65 -14.50 25.77
N ASP A 268 -25.95 -13.26 26.11
CA ASP A 268 -26.75 -12.37 25.26
C ASP A 268 -26.05 -12.08 23.91
N THR A 269 -26.74 -12.39 22.83
CA THR A 269 -26.28 -12.16 21.46
C THR A 269 -26.01 -10.67 21.19
N SER A 270 -26.80 -9.77 21.76
CA SER A 270 -26.62 -8.33 21.51
C SER A 270 -25.34 -7.79 22.15
N LEU A 271 -25.01 -8.30 23.33
CA LEU A 271 -23.76 -8.04 24.04
C LEU A 271 -22.56 -8.57 23.24
N LEU A 272 -22.61 -9.82 22.77
CA LEU A 272 -21.54 -10.43 21.98
C LEU A 272 -21.25 -9.61 20.71
N VAL A 273 -22.28 -9.20 19.98
CA VAL A 273 -22.11 -8.36 18.77
C VAL A 273 -21.43 -7.03 19.10
N LYS A 274 -21.82 -6.40 20.22
CA LYS A 274 -21.22 -5.13 20.68
C LYS A 274 -19.76 -5.31 21.10
N SER A 275 -19.46 -6.38 21.84
CA SER A 275 -18.10 -6.70 22.28
C SER A 275 -17.19 -6.97 21.09
N ILE A 276 -17.63 -7.83 20.16
CA ILE A 276 -16.90 -8.12 18.91
C ILE A 276 -16.62 -6.82 18.14
N ARG A 277 -17.62 -5.95 17.98
CA ARG A 277 -17.44 -4.66 17.31
C ARG A 277 -16.37 -3.81 17.99
N ASN A 278 -16.45 -3.62 19.30
CA ASN A 278 -15.52 -2.76 20.05
C ASN A 278 -14.08 -3.28 19.96
N LEU A 279 -13.90 -4.59 20.12
CA LEU A 279 -12.59 -5.24 20.07
C LEU A 279 -12.02 -5.31 18.63
N THR A 280 -12.89 -5.36 17.62
CA THR A 280 -12.48 -5.24 16.21
C THR A 280 -11.97 -3.83 15.94
N ILE A 281 -12.70 -2.80 16.36
CA ILE A 281 -12.33 -1.39 16.16
C ILE A 281 -11.00 -1.06 16.86
N SER A 282 -10.72 -1.67 18.01
CA SER A 282 -9.46 -1.50 18.73
C SER A 282 -8.30 -2.35 18.18
N ASN A 283 -8.50 -3.12 17.10
CA ASN A 283 -7.52 -4.05 16.52
C ASN A 283 -7.03 -5.14 17.48
N GLN A 284 -7.82 -5.51 18.49
CA GLN A 284 -7.47 -6.57 19.44
C GLN A 284 -7.89 -7.95 18.96
N ILE A 285 -9.00 -8.03 18.23
CA ILE A 285 -9.49 -9.26 17.60
C ILE A 285 -9.82 -9.03 16.13
N SER A 286 -9.80 -10.10 15.36
CA SER A 286 -10.28 -10.14 13.97
C SER A 286 -11.44 -11.14 13.86
N PRO A 287 -12.66 -10.70 13.51
CA PRO A 287 -13.77 -11.61 13.23
C PRO A 287 -13.49 -12.44 11.98
N VAL A 288 -13.72 -13.75 12.06
CA VAL A 288 -13.52 -14.68 10.94
C VAL A 288 -14.86 -15.21 10.45
N LEU A 289 -15.03 -15.13 9.13
CA LEU A 289 -16.15 -15.70 8.40
C LEU A 289 -15.63 -16.63 7.29
N CYS A 290 -16.50 -17.48 6.77
CA CYS A 290 -16.24 -18.36 5.64
C CYS A 290 -17.38 -18.33 4.61
N GLY A 291 -17.06 -18.76 3.39
CA GLY A 291 -18.03 -18.93 2.32
C GLY A 291 -17.41 -19.37 0.99
N SER A 292 -18.25 -19.35 -0.05
CA SER A 292 -17.83 -19.53 -1.43
C SER A 292 -18.49 -18.45 -2.28
N SER A 293 -17.70 -17.45 -2.67
CA SER A 293 -18.18 -16.36 -3.55
C SER A 293 -18.55 -16.88 -4.94
N PHE A 294 -17.94 -17.98 -5.40
CA PHE A 294 -18.28 -18.62 -6.67
C PHE A 294 -19.70 -19.22 -6.63
N LYS A 295 -20.01 -20.03 -5.60
CA LYS A 295 -21.34 -20.63 -5.39
C LYS A 295 -22.36 -19.67 -4.76
N CYS A 296 -21.97 -18.43 -4.44
CA CYS A 296 -22.80 -17.43 -3.75
C CYS A 296 -23.28 -17.84 -2.34
N ILE A 297 -22.45 -18.60 -1.62
CA ILE A 297 -22.73 -19.07 -0.26
C ILE A 297 -21.90 -18.20 0.71
N GLY A 298 -22.53 -17.63 1.74
CA GLY A 298 -21.83 -16.87 2.78
C GLY A 298 -21.58 -15.38 2.51
N VAL A 299 -21.90 -14.87 1.32
CA VAL A 299 -21.67 -13.45 0.95
C VAL A 299 -22.63 -12.48 1.66
N GLN A 300 -23.90 -12.85 1.87
CA GLN A 300 -24.85 -12.01 2.60
C GLN A 300 -24.48 -11.86 4.10
N PRO A 301 -24.11 -12.96 4.80
CA PRO A 301 -23.50 -12.87 6.13
C PRO A 301 -22.26 -11.97 6.18
N LEU A 302 -21.42 -11.99 5.13
CA LEU A 302 -20.28 -11.08 5.02
C LEU A 302 -20.71 -9.60 4.96
N LEU A 303 -21.73 -9.25 4.17
CA LEU A 303 -22.29 -7.89 4.14
C LEU A 303 -22.85 -7.45 5.50
N ASP A 304 -23.49 -8.38 6.21
CA ASP A 304 -23.99 -8.13 7.56
C ASP A 304 -22.86 -7.89 8.56
N ALA A 305 -21.80 -8.69 8.49
CA ALA A 305 -20.62 -8.55 9.33
C ALA A 305 -19.88 -7.23 9.08
N VAL A 306 -19.78 -6.77 7.83
CA VAL A 306 -19.24 -5.44 7.48
C VAL A 306 -20.01 -4.33 8.21
N VAL A 307 -21.34 -4.39 8.21
CA VAL A 307 -22.16 -3.37 8.87
C VAL A 307 -22.01 -3.43 10.40
N ASN A 308 -22.02 -4.65 10.95
CA ASN A 308 -22.05 -4.89 12.39
C ASN A 308 -20.70 -4.62 13.06
N TYR A 309 -19.59 -5.09 12.47
CA TYR A 309 -18.28 -5.11 13.15
C TYR A 309 -17.33 -4.03 12.67
N LEU A 310 -17.35 -3.66 11.39
CA LEU A 310 -16.41 -2.65 10.89
C LEU A 310 -16.79 -1.22 11.32
N PRO A 311 -15.80 -0.34 11.50
CA PRO A 311 -15.99 1.01 12.03
C PRO A 311 -16.74 1.93 11.07
N SER A 312 -17.39 2.93 11.64
CA SER A 312 -17.75 4.16 10.92
C SER A 312 -16.57 5.13 10.90
N PRO A 313 -16.58 6.15 10.02
CA PRO A 313 -15.57 7.22 10.03
C PRO A 313 -15.44 7.98 11.37
N LEU A 314 -16.40 7.81 12.30
CA LEU A 314 -16.35 8.40 13.64
C LEU A 314 -15.60 7.52 14.67
N ASP A 315 -15.49 6.22 14.40
CA ASP A 315 -15.00 5.25 15.38
C ASP A 315 -13.47 5.12 15.35
N ILE A 316 -12.80 5.71 14.35
CA ILE A 316 -11.38 5.53 14.09
C ILE A 316 -10.59 6.72 14.58
N LYS A 317 -9.30 6.47 14.86
CA LYS A 317 -8.34 7.52 15.20
C LYS A 317 -8.30 8.60 14.11
N ALA A 318 -8.21 9.85 14.53
CA ALA A 318 -8.08 10.97 13.62
C ALA A 318 -6.81 10.81 12.74
N PRO A 319 -6.87 11.22 11.45
CA PRO A 319 -5.72 11.11 10.55
C PRO A 319 -4.56 11.99 11.04
N LYS A 320 -3.34 11.53 10.79
CA LYS A 320 -2.12 12.34 11.01
C LYS A 320 -2.10 13.51 10.05
N VAL A 321 -1.92 14.72 10.59
CA VAL A 321 -1.85 15.97 9.82
C VAL A 321 -0.53 16.67 10.10
N ILE A 322 0.26 16.93 9.05
CA ILE A 322 1.56 17.59 9.18
C ILE A 322 1.48 18.99 8.58
N SER A 323 2.00 20.01 9.27
CA SER A 323 2.17 21.33 8.65
C SER A 323 3.47 21.41 7.87
N SER A 324 3.39 21.68 6.56
CA SER A 324 4.58 21.74 5.68
C SER A 324 5.61 22.79 6.09
N ARG A 325 5.26 23.79 6.91
CA ARG A 325 6.20 24.84 7.35
C ARG A 325 7.05 24.48 8.55
N LYS A 326 6.54 23.62 9.44
CA LYS A 326 7.22 23.29 10.69
C LYS A 326 7.58 21.82 10.82
N ASN A 327 7.06 20.98 9.92
CA ASN A 327 7.13 19.53 10.02
C ASN A 327 6.64 18.98 11.38
N ILE A 328 5.67 19.69 11.99
CA ILE A 328 5.07 19.34 13.28
C ILE A 328 3.70 18.69 13.01
N GLU A 329 3.41 17.63 13.75
CA GLU A 329 2.09 16.99 13.79
C GLU A 329 1.07 17.90 14.51
N ILE A 330 -0.03 18.19 13.83
CA ILE A 330 -1.11 19.02 14.37
C ILE A 330 -2.18 18.12 14.98
N GLN A 331 -2.70 18.53 16.13
CA GLN A 331 -3.78 17.83 16.81
C GLN A 331 -5.04 17.77 15.93
N SER A 332 -5.49 16.55 15.66
CA SER A 332 -6.76 16.24 15.01
C SER A 332 -7.66 15.51 16.02
N ILE A 333 -8.92 15.92 16.13
CA ILE A 333 -9.88 15.39 17.10
C ILE A 333 -11.14 14.97 16.36
N VAL A 334 -11.61 13.74 16.54
CA VAL A 334 -12.89 13.30 15.96
C VAL A 334 -14.03 13.73 16.88
N ASN A 335 -15.09 14.30 16.30
CA ASN A 335 -16.32 14.67 17.00
C ASN A 335 -17.56 14.12 16.28
N SER A 336 -18.76 14.39 16.81
CA SER A 336 -20.03 13.90 16.25
C SER A 336 -20.34 14.39 14.82
N THR A 337 -19.59 15.35 14.28
CA THR A 337 -19.75 15.92 12.93
C THR A 337 -18.63 15.53 11.96
N GLY A 338 -17.62 14.77 12.41
CA GLY A 338 -16.45 14.36 11.63
C GLY A 338 -15.12 14.72 12.30
N CYS A 339 -14.02 14.67 11.54
CA CYS A 339 -12.72 15.11 12.07
C CYS A 339 -12.67 16.65 12.16
N LEU A 340 -12.22 17.17 13.30
CA LEU A 340 -11.81 18.56 13.47
C LEU A 340 -10.30 18.63 13.40
N ILE A 341 -9.80 19.36 12.41
CA ILE A 341 -8.37 19.63 12.27
C ILE A 341 -8.10 21.01 12.85
N ASN A 342 -7.13 21.08 13.77
CA ASN A 342 -6.77 22.32 14.46
C ASN A 342 -7.95 22.97 15.23
N GLY A 343 -8.93 22.16 15.68
CA GLY A 343 -10.13 22.64 16.38
C GLY A 343 -11.09 23.50 15.52
N ASN A 344 -10.82 23.64 14.22
CA ASN A 344 -11.54 24.57 13.35
C ASN A 344 -12.72 23.88 12.64
N LYS A 345 -13.95 24.20 13.05
CA LYS A 345 -15.19 23.68 12.45
C LYS A 345 -15.44 24.14 11.01
N ASN A 346 -14.81 25.25 10.61
CA ASN A 346 -15.00 25.86 9.30
C ASN A 346 -13.98 25.36 8.26
N LEU A 347 -13.04 24.51 8.68
CA LEU A 347 -12.05 23.94 7.78
C LEU A 347 -12.62 22.67 7.12
N THR A 348 -12.50 22.59 5.81
CA THR A 348 -12.76 21.38 5.04
C THR A 348 -11.45 20.87 4.50
N THR A 349 -11.13 19.62 4.80
CA THR A 349 -9.94 18.95 4.28
C THR A 349 -10.35 17.67 3.58
N ALA A 350 -9.87 17.51 2.35
CA ALA A 350 -10.06 16.30 1.57
C ALA A 350 -8.71 15.80 1.04
N LEU A 351 -8.55 14.49 0.96
CA LEU A 351 -7.39 13.86 0.33
C LEU A 351 -7.79 13.40 -1.07
N ALA A 352 -7.09 13.87 -2.10
CA ALA A 352 -7.18 13.32 -3.44
C ALA A 352 -6.34 12.05 -3.50
N PHE A 353 -6.99 10.90 -3.54
CA PHE A 353 -6.29 9.60 -3.44
C PHE A 353 -6.27 8.83 -4.73
N LYS A 354 -7.05 9.19 -5.75
CA LYS A 354 -6.98 8.56 -7.08
C LYS A 354 -7.37 9.58 -8.14
N VAL A 355 -6.62 9.63 -9.23
CA VAL A 355 -6.97 10.41 -10.43
C VAL A 355 -7.14 9.45 -11.58
N ILE A 356 -8.19 9.63 -12.39
CA ILE A 356 -8.48 8.82 -13.57
C ILE A 356 -8.90 9.75 -14.71
N ASN A 357 -8.37 9.54 -15.90
CA ASN A 357 -8.86 10.18 -17.12
C ASN A 357 -9.87 9.27 -17.82
N HIS A 358 -11.16 9.63 -17.79
CA HIS A 358 -12.22 8.87 -18.44
C HIS A 358 -12.51 9.39 -19.86
N PRO A 359 -12.63 8.54 -20.90
CA PRO A 359 -12.76 8.96 -22.30
C PRO A 359 -13.88 9.99 -22.56
N ASN A 360 -15.05 9.78 -21.96
CA ASN A 360 -16.22 10.65 -22.17
C ASN A 360 -16.40 11.77 -21.12
N ARG A 361 -15.74 11.65 -19.96
CA ARG A 361 -16.01 12.52 -18.78
C ARG A 361 -14.80 13.38 -18.41
N GLY A 362 -13.65 13.16 -19.05
CA GLY A 362 -12.39 13.82 -18.76
C GLY A 362 -11.82 13.37 -17.42
N LEU A 363 -11.04 14.26 -16.80
CA LEU A 363 -10.35 13.99 -15.54
C LEU A 363 -11.34 13.89 -14.36
N MET A 364 -11.28 12.76 -13.67
CA MET A 364 -12.03 12.42 -12.47
C MET A 364 -11.08 12.24 -11.29
N ILE A 365 -11.22 13.08 -10.27
CA ILE A 365 -10.36 13.06 -9.08
C ILE A 365 -11.17 12.53 -7.91
N PHE A 366 -10.82 11.35 -7.43
CA PHE A 366 -11.42 10.73 -6.26
C PHE A 366 -10.87 11.36 -5.00
N VAL A 367 -11.78 11.84 -4.16
CA VAL A 367 -11.48 12.53 -2.92
C VAL A 367 -12.19 11.87 -1.75
N ARG A 368 -11.47 11.74 -0.63
CA ARG A 368 -12.06 11.42 0.68
C ARG A 368 -12.10 12.68 1.52
N VAL A 369 -13.29 13.10 1.95
CA VAL A 369 -13.47 14.26 2.82
C VAL A 369 -13.33 13.83 4.28
N TYR A 370 -12.37 14.39 5.02
CA TYR A 370 -12.14 14.06 6.43
C TYR A 370 -12.81 15.05 7.38
N SER A 371 -12.81 16.34 7.02
CA SER A 371 -13.40 17.42 7.82
C SER A 371 -14.27 18.31 6.95
N GLY A 372 -15.29 18.92 7.55
CA GLY A 372 -16.14 19.92 6.90
C GLY A 372 -17.03 19.39 5.77
N LYS A 373 -17.29 20.24 4.77
CA LYS A 373 -18.17 19.97 3.63
C LYS A 373 -17.63 20.64 2.37
N LEU A 374 -17.52 19.87 1.29
CA LEU A 374 -17.12 20.36 -0.03
C LEU A 374 -18.37 20.62 -0.87
N GLN A 375 -18.44 21.80 -1.51
CA GLN A 375 -19.59 22.22 -2.33
C GLN A 375 -19.18 22.48 -3.78
N PRO A 376 -20.02 22.15 -4.78
CA PRO A 376 -19.73 22.48 -6.17
C PRO A 376 -19.48 23.99 -6.38
N GLY A 377 -18.43 24.30 -7.14
CA GLY A 377 -18.01 25.67 -7.44
C GLY A 377 -17.25 26.39 -6.32
N SER A 378 -16.90 25.71 -5.21
CA SER A 378 -16.02 26.30 -4.20
C SER A 378 -14.59 26.40 -4.70
N THR A 379 -13.84 27.38 -4.22
CA THR A 379 -12.39 27.42 -4.39
C THR A 379 -11.74 26.57 -3.30
N VAL A 380 -10.78 25.73 -3.69
CA VAL A 380 -9.95 24.89 -2.81
C VAL A 380 -8.49 25.33 -2.97
N ILE A 381 -7.68 25.13 -1.94
CA ILE A 381 -6.23 25.29 -2.01
C ILE A 381 -5.60 23.90 -2.07
N ASN A 382 -4.71 23.69 -3.03
CA ASN A 382 -3.82 22.53 -3.05
C ASN A 382 -2.66 22.78 -2.08
N SER A 383 -2.49 21.94 -1.06
CA SER A 383 -1.46 22.14 -0.04
C SER A 383 -0.03 21.93 -0.56
N ARG A 384 0.14 21.18 -1.67
CA ARG A 384 1.44 20.94 -2.30
C ARG A 384 1.91 22.14 -3.12
N THR A 385 1.05 22.68 -3.98
CA THR A 385 1.40 23.81 -4.87
C THR A 385 1.09 25.18 -4.27
N GLY A 386 0.19 25.24 -3.28
CA GLY A 386 -0.34 26.49 -2.73
C GLY A 386 -1.35 27.21 -3.64
N GLU A 387 -1.69 26.61 -4.78
CA GLU A 387 -2.58 27.21 -5.78
C GLU A 387 -4.04 27.13 -5.38
N LYS A 388 -4.81 28.15 -5.80
CA LYS A 388 -6.25 28.25 -5.57
C LYS A 388 -7.01 27.76 -6.80
N ILE A 389 -7.67 26.62 -6.64
CA ILE A 389 -8.32 25.85 -7.70
C ILE A 389 -9.83 25.96 -7.52
N LYS A 390 -10.59 26.20 -8.57
CA LYS A 390 -12.07 26.18 -8.49
C LYS A 390 -12.58 24.80 -8.87
N ILE A 391 -13.28 24.13 -7.95
CA ILE A 391 -13.81 22.80 -8.22
C ILE A 391 -15.10 22.84 -9.03
N GLY A 392 -15.26 21.89 -9.94
CA GLY A 392 -16.42 21.74 -10.81
C GLY A 392 -17.59 21.05 -10.10
N LYS A 393 -18.13 20.01 -10.77
CA LYS A 393 -19.20 19.17 -10.22
C LYS A 393 -18.62 18.15 -9.23
N LEU A 394 -19.49 17.73 -8.31
CA LEU A 394 -19.21 16.65 -7.36
C LEU A 394 -20.08 15.45 -7.71
N LEU A 395 -19.47 14.28 -7.76
CA LEU A 395 -20.13 13.02 -8.09
C LEU A 395 -19.88 11.98 -6.98
N VAL A 396 -20.76 10.99 -6.87
CA VAL A 396 -20.53 9.75 -6.11
C VAL A 396 -20.58 8.58 -7.09
N MET A 397 -19.56 7.74 -7.08
CA MET A 397 -19.48 6.58 -7.98
C MET A 397 -20.44 5.49 -7.53
N ASN A 398 -21.31 5.09 -8.45
CA ASN A 398 -22.35 4.10 -8.22
C ASN A 398 -22.31 3.08 -9.37
N GLY A 399 -21.32 2.19 -9.30
CA GLY A 399 -20.86 1.41 -10.45
C GLY A 399 -20.41 2.35 -11.58
N ASP A 400 -20.82 2.06 -12.81
CA ASP A 400 -20.46 2.84 -14.01
C ASP A 400 -21.21 4.19 -14.14
N ASN A 401 -22.29 4.35 -13.36
CA ASN A 401 -23.22 5.48 -13.45
C ASN A 401 -23.05 6.43 -12.26
N PRO A 402 -22.18 7.46 -12.36
CA PRO A 402 -21.96 8.42 -11.28
C PRO A 402 -23.22 9.26 -11.03
N LEU A 403 -23.49 9.51 -9.75
CA LEU A 403 -24.60 10.35 -9.30
C LEU A 403 -24.07 11.73 -8.92
N GLU A 404 -24.65 12.80 -9.48
CA GLU A 404 -24.29 14.18 -9.14
C GLU A 404 -24.85 14.55 -7.75
N VAL A 405 -23.98 15.11 -6.89
CA VAL A 405 -24.32 15.44 -5.50
C VAL A 405 -24.17 16.93 -5.20
N LYS A 406 -25.02 17.44 -4.31
CA LYS A 406 -25.03 18.86 -3.91
C LYS A 406 -23.84 19.25 -3.02
N TYR A 407 -23.32 18.31 -2.26
CA TYR A 407 -22.14 18.48 -1.41
C TYR A 407 -21.56 17.12 -1.05
N LEU A 408 -20.27 17.08 -0.67
CA LEU A 408 -19.63 15.93 -0.04
C LEU A 408 -19.29 16.32 1.41
N SER A 409 -19.82 15.60 2.39
CA SER A 409 -19.51 15.83 3.81
C SER A 409 -18.42 14.90 4.32
N ALA A 410 -17.83 15.23 5.47
CA ALA A 410 -16.89 14.38 6.20
C ALA A 410 -17.33 12.89 6.23
N GLY A 411 -16.36 12.00 6.05
CA GLY A 411 -16.53 10.56 5.96
C GLY A 411 -16.90 10.03 4.57
N ASN A 412 -17.33 10.88 3.63
CA ASN A 412 -17.70 10.42 2.29
C ASN A 412 -16.50 10.36 1.33
N ILE A 413 -16.59 9.42 0.41
CA ILE A 413 -15.79 9.34 -0.80
C ILE A 413 -16.64 9.85 -1.97
N GLY A 414 -16.05 10.68 -2.82
CA GLY A 414 -16.68 11.21 -4.02
C GLY A 414 -15.66 11.59 -5.07
N VAL A 415 -16.13 12.16 -6.18
CA VAL A 415 -15.32 12.52 -7.33
C VAL A 415 -15.51 13.99 -7.65
N VAL A 416 -14.40 14.69 -7.85
CA VAL A 416 -14.33 16.07 -8.34
C VAL A 416 -13.99 16.03 -9.82
N THR A 417 -14.74 16.75 -10.64
CA THR A 417 -14.51 16.84 -12.09
C THR A 417 -13.92 18.18 -12.50
N GLY A 418 -13.06 18.19 -13.52
CA GLY A 418 -12.78 19.39 -14.34
C GLY A 418 -11.63 20.28 -13.85
N THR A 419 -10.62 19.71 -13.19
CA THR A 419 -9.42 20.45 -12.75
C THR A 419 -8.16 19.66 -13.05
N GLU A 420 -7.23 20.23 -13.82
CA GLU A 420 -5.97 19.55 -14.20
C GLU A 420 -4.84 19.70 -13.18
N GLU A 421 -5.04 20.55 -12.17
CA GLU A 421 -4.01 21.02 -11.23
C GLU A 421 -3.89 20.13 -9.97
N ILE A 422 -4.69 19.07 -9.88
CA ILE A 422 -4.73 18.16 -8.72
C ILE A 422 -4.15 16.81 -9.13
N SER A 423 -3.15 16.36 -8.38
CA SER A 423 -2.51 15.05 -8.54
C SER A 423 -2.90 14.11 -7.39
N THR A 424 -2.63 12.82 -7.58
CA THR A 424 -2.83 11.85 -6.52
C THR A 424 -1.89 12.09 -5.33
N GLY A 425 -2.41 12.05 -4.11
CA GLY A 425 -1.71 12.36 -2.87
C GLY A 425 -1.90 13.80 -2.39
N ASP A 426 -2.51 14.68 -3.19
CA ASP A 426 -2.71 16.08 -2.82
C ASP A 426 -3.78 16.25 -1.74
N THR A 427 -3.52 17.17 -0.81
CA THR A 427 -4.53 17.59 0.17
C THR A 427 -5.21 18.86 -0.30
N LEU A 428 -6.55 18.80 -0.37
CA LEU A 428 -7.42 19.91 -0.75
C LEU A 428 -7.98 20.56 0.51
N ILE A 429 -7.75 21.86 0.64
CA ILE A 429 -8.20 22.66 1.78
C ILE A 429 -9.24 23.67 1.29
N ALA A 430 -10.43 23.63 1.88
CA ALA A 430 -11.55 24.50 1.53
C ALA A 430 -12.20 25.07 2.79
N HIS A 431 -13.02 26.10 2.61
CA HIS A 431 -13.83 26.63 3.68
C HIS A 431 -15.20 25.91 3.66
N ALA A 432 -15.66 25.43 4.83
CA ALA A 432 -16.84 24.56 4.92
C ALA A 432 -18.17 25.28 4.64
N VAL A 433 -18.24 26.58 4.95
CA VAL A 433 -19.46 27.40 4.81
C VAL A 433 -19.43 28.31 3.59
N THR A 434 -18.36 29.08 3.40
CA THR A 434 -18.20 30.01 2.27
C THR A 434 -17.49 29.34 1.10
N LYS A 435 -17.80 29.78 -0.13
CA LYS A 435 -17.16 29.26 -1.35
C LYS A 435 -15.77 29.84 -1.61
N ASN A 436 -15.31 30.78 -0.79
CA ASN A 436 -14.06 31.54 -0.98
C ASN A 436 -13.04 31.17 0.10
N VAL A 437 -11.77 31.08 -0.30
CA VAL A 437 -10.68 30.66 0.60
C VAL A 437 -10.03 31.84 1.38
N SER A 438 -10.50 33.07 1.15
CA SER A 438 -9.91 34.27 1.77
C SER A 438 -9.96 34.29 3.31
N GLN A 439 -10.85 33.51 3.91
CA GLN A 439 -11.04 33.41 5.36
C GLN A 439 -10.23 32.28 6.02
N ILE A 440 -9.46 31.50 5.27
CA ILE A 440 -8.60 30.44 5.83
C ILE A 440 -7.26 31.04 6.26
N HIS A 441 -6.87 30.81 7.52
CA HIS A 441 -5.59 31.25 8.05
C HIS A 441 -4.42 30.66 7.24
N LYS A 442 -3.36 31.47 7.01
CA LYS A 442 -2.18 31.06 6.22
C LYS A 442 -1.47 29.80 6.73
N ASN A 443 -1.61 29.46 8.00
CA ASN A 443 -1.02 28.26 8.60
C ASN A 443 -1.83 26.99 8.29
N ASP A 444 -3.15 27.12 8.12
CA ASP A 444 -4.03 26.00 7.78
C ASP A 444 -3.98 25.67 6.28
N GLN A 445 -3.40 26.55 5.45
CA GLN A 445 -3.26 26.36 4.00
C GLN A 445 -2.17 25.35 3.62
N THR A 446 -1.26 25.02 4.54
CA THR A 446 -0.09 24.17 4.28
C THR A 446 -0.21 22.78 4.89
N LEU A 447 -1.44 22.33 5.20
CA LEU A 447 -1.72 21.07 5.87
C LEU A 447 -1.58 19.87 4.91
N LYS A 448 -0.64 19.00 5.26
CA LYS A 448 -0.35 17.63 4.81
C LYS A 448 -1.27 16.57 5.40
N LEU A 449 -2.27 16.00 4.71
CA LEU A 449 -2.94 14.78 5.18
C LEU A 449 -2.15 13.54 4.76
N LEU A 450 -1.84 12.64 5.71
CA LEU A 450 -1.32 11.28 5.46
C LEU A 450 -0.27 11.19 4.32
N PRO A 451 0.89 11.84 4.45
CA PRO A 451 1.90 11.86 3.39
C PRO A 451 2.34 10.44 3.01
N ILE A 452 2.40 10.16 1.71
CA ILE A 452 2.76 8.84 1.17
C ILE A 452 4.21 8.90 0.72
N ASP A 453 5.03 7.99 1.24
CA ASP A 453 6.38 7.78 0.74
C ASP A 453 6.29 7.01 -0.57
N ILE A 454 6.77 7.65 -1.64
CA ILE A 454 6.82 7.04 -2.97
C ILE A 454 8.15 6.29 -3.05
N PRO A 455 8.15 4.95 -3.17
CA PRO A 455 9.39 4.21 -3.31
C PRO A 455 10.12 4.60 -4.60
N PRO A 456 11.47 4.53 -4.64
CA PRO A 456 12.23 4.83 -5.84
C PRO A 456 11.90 3.83 -6.96
N PRO A 457 11.76 4.28 -8.23
CA PRO A 457 11.57 3.37 -9.35
C PRO A 457 12.84 2.57 -9.61
N VAL A 458 12.69 1.29 -9.96
CA VAL A 458 13.80 0.35 -10.15
C VAL A 458 13.95 -0.14 -11.59
N PHE A 459 12.89 -0.02 -12.40
CA PHE A 459 12.90 -0.37 -13.82
C PHE A 459 12.83 0.88 -14.68
N SER A 460 13.46 0.84 -15.85
CA SER A 460 13.48 1.93 -16.83
C SER A 460 13.23 1.41 -18.25
N VAL A 461 12.53 2.20 -19.05
CA VAL A 461 12.22 1.90 -20.45
C VAL A 461 12.43 3.16 -21.29
N SER A 462 13.06 3.04 -22.45
CA SER A 462 13.14 4.15 -23.40
C SER A 462 11.79 4.37 -24.09
N ILE A 463 11.39 5.63 -24.23
CA ILE A 463 10.18 6.04 -24.92
C ILE A 463 10.49 7.12 -25.94
N GLU A 464 10.13 6.86 -27.20
CA GLU A 464 10.38 7.78 -28.30
C GLU A 464 9.09 8.01 -29.10
N PRO A 465 8.75 9.26 -29.44
CA PRO A 465 7.65 9.51 -30.35
C PRO A 465 8.06 9.12 -31.78
N THR A 466 7.22 8.36 -32.48
CA THR A 466 7.52 7.94 -33.87
C THR A 466 7.67 9.14 -34.82
N THR A 467 7.02 10.26 -34.51
CA THR A 467 7.17 11.52 -35.26
C THR A 467 7.28 12.73 -34.34
N VAL A 468 7.88 13.82 -34.84
CA VAL A 468 7.97 15.11 -34.10
C VAL A 468 6.58 15.68 -33.76
N ALA A 469 5.56 15.40 -34.58
CA ALA A 469 4.19 15.83 -34.30
C ALA A 469 3.56 15.05 -33.13
N ASP A 470 3.92 13.78 -32.97
CA ASP A 470 3.42 12.93 -31.90
C ASP A 470 4.09 13.23 -30.55
N LYS A 471 5.26 13.90 -30.53
CA LYS A 471 5.91 14.38 -29.30
C LYS A 471 4.94 15.18 -28.41
N ARG A 472 4.20 16.13 -28.98
CA ARG A 472 3.22 16.94 -28.22
C ARG A 472 2.07 16.12 -27.66
N LYS A 473 1.68 15.02 -28.31
CA LYS A 473 0.63 14.11 -27.81
C LYS A 473 1.19 13.24 -26.70
N LEU A 474 2.42 12.74 -26.88
CA LEU A 474 3.14 11.97 -25.89
C LEU A 474 3.34 12.77 -24.60
N ASP A 475 3.84 14.01 -24.68
CA ASP A 475 4.04 14.87 -23.52
C ASP A 475 2.72 15.07 -22.73
N LYS A 476 1.62 15.36 -23.43
CA LYS A 476 0.29 15.48 -22.82
C LYS A 476 -0.21 14.17 -22.19
N ALA A 477 0.07 13.05 -22.82
CA ALA A 477 -0.34 11.75 -22.31
C ALA A 477 0.44 11.37 -21.05
N LEU A 478 1.75 11.60 -21.05
CA LEU A 478 2.63 11.42 -19.91
C LEU A 478 2.25 12.34 -18.75
N GLU A 479 1.92 13.61 -19.01
CA GLU A 479 1.42 14.53 -17.98
C GLU A 479 0.15 14.00 -17.28
N ILE A 480 -0.75 13.35 -18.02
CA ILE A 480 -1.94 12.73 -17.44
C ILE A 480 -1.53 11.51 -16.61
N LEU A 481 -0.66 10.63 -17.13
CA LEU A 481 -0.20 9.44 -16.42
C LEU A 481 0.54 9.77 -15.12
N PHE A 482 1.41 10.77 -15.09
CA PHE A 482 2.10 11.18 -13.85
C PHE A 482 1.16 11.72 -12.77
N LYS A 483 -0.01 12.26 -13.16
CA LYS A 483 -1.05 12.69 -12.20
C LYS A 483 -1.80 11.49 -11.61
N GLU A 484 -2.04 10.48 -12.44
CA GLU A 484 -2.66 9.22 -12.02
C GLU A 484 -1.71 8.40 -11.14
N ASP A 485 -0.45 8.28 -11.54
CA ASP A 485 0.60 7.55 -10.84
C ASP A 485 1.90 8.36 -10.66
N PRO A 486 2.14 8.93 -9.47
CA PRO A 486 3.35 9.67 -9.14
C PRO A 486 4.58 8.76 -8.90
N SER A 487 4.44 7.43 -8.93
CA SER A 487 5.59 6.51 -8.87
C SER A 487 6.33 6.41 -10.21
N LEU A 488 5.69 6.83 -11.30
CA LEU A 488 6.32 6.97 -12.62
C LEU A 488 7.17 8.23 -12.67
N LYS A 489 8.40 8.12 -13.20
CA LYS A 489 9.30 9.25 -13.41
C LYS A 489 9.78 9.29 -14.86
N LEU A 490 9.90 10.49 -15.41
CA LEU A 490 10.53 10.73 -16.72
C LEU A 490 11.87 11.41 -16.51
N SER A 491 12.92 10.82 -17.04
CA SER A 491 14.23 11.46 -17.18
C SER A 491 14.56 11.60 -18.66
N PHE A 492 15.25 12.68 -19.02
CA PHE A 492 15.85 12.82 -20.34
C PHE A 492 17.33 12.50 -20.20
N ASP A 493 17.80 11.54 -20.98
CA ASP A 493 19.22 11.21 -21.03
C ASP A 493 19.89 12.06 -22.11
N GLU A 494 20.76 12.98 -21.68
CA GLU A 494 21.48 13.89 -22.57
C GLU A 494 22.51 13.18 -23.45
N GLU A 495 22.98 11.98 -23.04
CA GLU A 495 23.99 11.23 -23.80
C GLU A 495 23.37 10.43 -24.96
N SER A 496 22.28 9.70 -24.68
CA SER A 496 21.55 8.97 -25.73
C SER A 496 20.57 9.85 -26.50
N GLY A 497 20.19 11.00 -25.94
CA GLY A 497 19.13 11.87 -26.48
C GLY A 497 17.73 11.28 -26.32
N GLN A 498 17.58 10.24 -25.50
CA GLN A 498 16.33 9.50 -25.32
C GLN A 498 15.57 9.94 -24.08
N SER A 499 14.24 9.78 -24.12
CA SER A 499 13.41 9.92 -22.91
C SER A 499 13.29 8.56 -22.23
N ILE A 500 13.60 8.50 -20.95
CA ILE A 500 13.57 7.28 -20.14
C ILE A 500 12.41 7.38 -19.15
N LEU A 501 11.48 6.45 -19.24
CA LEU A 501 10.36 6.28 -18.34
C LEU A 501 10.71 5.21 -17.29
N SER A 502 10.72 5.59 -16.02
CA SER A 502 11.04 4.70 -14.91
C SER A 502 9.80 4.39 -14.06
N GLY A 503 9.72 3.15 -13.56
CA GLY A 503 8.61 2.64 -12.77
C GLY A 503 9.03 1.59 -11.72
N MET A 504 8.05 1.13 -10.93
CA MET A 504 8.27 0.22 -9.80
C MET A 504 8.42 -1.25 -10.18
N GLY A 505 7.93 -1.66 -11.35
CA GLY A 505 7.84 -3.06 -11.75
C GLY A 505 7.83 -3.23 -13.27
N GLU A 506 8.19 -4.43 -13.73
CA GLU A 506 8.09 -4.81 -15.15
C GLU A 506 6.63 -4.74 -15.63
N LEU A 507 5.72 -5.36 -14.87
CA LEU A 507 4.29 -5.37 -15.17
C LEU A 507 3.73 -3.94 -15.18
N HIS A 508 4.20 -3.10 -14.26
CA HIS A 508 3.78 -1.71 -14.15
C HIS A 508 4.16 -0.91 -15.42
N LEU A 509 5.39 -1.06 -15.92
CA LEU A 509 5.81 -0.40 -17.17
C LEU A 509 5.11 -0.97 -18.40
N GLU A 510 4.89 -2.28 -18.45
CA GLU A 510 4.17 -2.94 -19.54
C GLU A 510 2.74 -2.41 -19.68
N ILE A 511 2.01 -2.28 -18.56
CA ILE A 511 0.67 -1.69 -18.56
C ILE A 511 0.72 -0.22 -18.95
N THR A 512 1.71 0.53 -18.45
CA THR A 512 1.87 1.94 -18.81
C THR A 512 2.09 2.12 -20.31
N LYS A 513 2.91 1.25 -20.92
CA LYS A 513 3.11 1.16 -22.38
C LYS A 513 1.80 0.89 -23.10
N ASP A 514 1.06 -0.11 -22.65
CA ASP A 514 -0.20 -0.49 -23.29
C ASP A 514 -1.23 0.65 -23.23
N ARG A 515 -1.33 1.36 -22.10
CA ARG A 515 -2.22 2.52 -21.95
C ARG A 515 -1.84 3.68 -22.87
N LEU A 516 -0.55 3.96 -23.04
CA LEU A 516 -0.08 5.00 -23.95
C LEU A 516 -0.48 4.71 -25.40
N VAL A 517 -0.25 3.47 -25.84
CA VAL A 517 -0.47 3.05 -27.24
C VAL A 517 -1.95 2.78 -27.53
N ASN A 518 -2.63 1.98 -26.70
CA ASN A 518 -3.99 1.51 -26.96
C ASN A 518 -5.06 2.48 -26.44
N ASP A 519 -4.95 2.95 -25.20
CA ASP A 519 -5.99 3.80 -24.59
C ASP A 519 -5.88 5.25 -25.10
N MET A 520 -4.67 5.81 -25.02
CA MET A 520 -4.41 7.22 -25.36
C MET A 520 -4.08 7.42 -26.84
N LYS A 521 -3.89 6.32 -27.59
CA LYS A 521 -3.63 6.32 -29.05
C LYS A 521 -2.42 7.18 -29.43
N VAL A 522 -1.37 7.12 -28.61
CA VAL A 522 -0.10 7.79 -28.87
C VAL A 522 0.78 6.87 -29.70
N ASN A 523 1.28 7.38 -30.82
CA ASN A 523 2.29 6.68 -31.62
C ASN A 523 3.66 6.93 -30.98
N ALA A 524 4.04 6.04 -30.07
CA ALA A 524 5.34 6.02 -29.44
C ALA A 524 5.95 4.63 -29.51
N ASP A 525 7.22 4.57 -29.86
CA ASP A 525 8.04 3.38 -29.82
C ASP A 525 8.63 3.26 -28.42
N ILE A 526 8.40 2.11 -27.80
CA ILE A 526 8.75 1.85 -26.41
C ILE A 526 9.70 0.66 -26.39
N GLY A 527 10.93 0.90 -25.96
CA GLY A 527 12.01 -0.06 -25.91
C GLY A 527 11.79 -1.19 -24.90
N GLU A 528 12.81 -2.03 -24.74
CA GLU A 528 12.78 -3.11 -23.76
C GLU A 528 13.03 -2.59 -22.33
N VAL A 529 12.52 -3.33 -21.35
CA VAL A 529 12.75 -3.01 -19.94
C VAL A 529 14.23 -3.21 -19.63
N SER A 530 14.89 -2.13 -19.24
CA SER A 530 16.29 -2.08 -18.87
C SER A 530 16.43 -1.77 -17.38
N VAL A 531 17.51 -2.25 -16.79
CA VAL A 531 17.88 -1.93 -15.41
C VAL A 531 18.84 -0.74 -15.44
N THR A 532 18.63 0.23 -14.56
CA THR A 532 19.54 1.36 -14.45
C THR A 532 20.79 0.94 -13.67
N TYR A 533 21.94 0.92 -14.34
CA TYR A 533 23.26 0.76 -13.72
C TYR A 533 23.80 2.09 -13.22
N LYS A 534 24.72 2.02 -12.25
CA LYS A 534 25.46 3.18 -11.73
C LYS A 534 26.95 2.85 -11.71
N GLU A 535 27.79 3.84 -11.45
CA GLU A 535 29.23 3.63 -11.27
C GLU A 535 29.65 3.94 -9.84
N THR A 536 30.78 3.39 -9.42
CA THR A 536 31.44 3.79 -8.18
C THR A 536 32.95 3.61 -8.30
N ILE A 537 33.68 4.17 -7.34
CA ILE A 537 35.12 4.04 -7.25
C ILE A 537 35.49 2.93 -6.25
N LEU A 538 36.59 2.25 -6.50
CA LEU A 538 37.10 1.18 -5.63
C LEU A 538 38.10 1.68 -4.58
N LYS A 539 38.72 2.83 -4.84
CA LYS A 539 39.74 3.43 -3.97
C LYS A 539 39.25 4.76 -3.44
N ASP A 540 39.47 4.96 -2.15
CA ASP A 540 39.24 6.24 -1.50
C ASP A 540 40.30 7.25 -1.92
N ILE A 541 39.90 8.51 -2.00
CA ILE A 541 40.77 9.63 -2.35
C ILE A 541 40.85 10.54 -1.12
N GLU A 542 42.04 10.66 -0.56
CA GLU A 542 42.28 11.49 0.62
C GLU A 542 42.82 12.87 0.24
N SER A 543 42.23 13.91 0.83
CA SER A 543 42.75 15.27 0.93
C SER A 543 43.12 15.92 -0.42
N ILE A 544 42.11 16.25 -1.21
CA ILE A 544 42.23 17.08 -2.42
C ILE A 544 42.03 18.54 -2.03
N GLU A 545 42.98 19.40 -2.39
CA GLU A 545 42.90 20.84 -2.18
C GLU A 545 42.90 21.58 -3.51
N LYS A 546 41.92 22.46 -3.72
CA LYS A 546 41.81 23.29 -4.92
C LYS A 546 41.52 24.74 -4.58
N GLU A 547 42.15 25.63 -5.34
CA GLU A 547 41.95 27.07 -5.26
C GLU A 547 41.57 27.63 -6.63
N GLU A 548 40.51 28.45 -6.68
CA GLU A 548 40.13 29.19 -7.87
C GLU A 548 39.45 30.52 -7.47
N ASN A 549 39.89 31.63 -8.06
CA ASN A 549 39.40 32.99 -7.73
C ASN A 549 39.38 33.28 -6.21
N GLU A 550 40.43 32.89 -5.48
CA GLU A 550 40.59 33.03 -4.01
C GLU A 550 39.63 32.18 -3.16
N PHE A 551 38.77 31.36 -3.75
CA PHE A 551 38.01 30.33 -3.04
C PHE A 551 38.87 29.07 -2.92
N LYS A 552 38.94 28.49 -1.72
CA LYS A 552 39.64 27.21 -1.49
C LYS A 552 38.68 26.15 -1.00
N MET A 553 38.90 24.91 -1.45
CA MET A 553 38.15 23.75 -1.01
C MET A 553 39.11 22.60 -0.75
N LYS A 554 38.99 22.00 0.43
CA LYS A 554 39.70 20.79 0.83
C LYS A 554 38.70 19.69 1.14
N LEU A 555 38.74 18.60 0.38
CA LEU A 555 37.78 17.49 0.50
C LEU A 555 38.44 16.12 0.33
N SER A 556 37.80 15.10 0.88
CA SER A 556 38.12 13.68 0.71
C SER A 556 36.91 12.95 0.15
N ILE A 557 37.13 11.93 -0.68
CA ILE A 557 36.08 11.14 -1.33
C ILE A 557 36.23 9.69 -0.88
N TYR A 558 35.22 9.16 -0.21
CA TYR A 558 35.18 7.78 0.27
C TYR A 558 34.14 6.98 -0.49
N SER A 559 34.45 5.72 -0.75
CA SER A 559 33.53 4.76 -1.37
C SER A 559 33.13 3.70 -0.36
N PHE A 560 31.89 3.22 -0.44
CA PHE A 560 31.41 2.17 0.47
C PHE A 560 30.47 1.17 -0.19
N GLU A 561 30.13 0.12 0.55
CA GLU A 561 29.08 -0.84 0.23
C GLU A 561 28.13 -0.91 1.43
N GLY A 562 26.83 -1.08 1.16
CA GLY A 562 25.79 -1.08 2.20
C GLY A 562 25.06 0.26 2.32
N GLU A 563 24.40 0.48 3.45
CA GLU A 563 23.63 1.70 3.70
C GLU A 563 24.54 2.84 4.16
N LEU A 564 24.26 4.06 3.65
CA LEU A 564 25.03 5.25 4.01
C LEU A 564 25.07 5.48 5.53
N GLN A 565 23.96 5.29 6.23
CA GLN A 565 23.86 5.56 7.67
C GLN A 565 24.78 4.63 8.48
N GLU A 566 24.79 3.34 8.17
CA GLU A 566 25.67 2.36 8.83
C GLU A 566 27.14 2.68 8.62
N TYR A 567 27.50 3.11 7.41
CA TYR A 567 28.86 3.50 7.07
C TYR A 567 29.29 4.79 7.81
N VAL A 568 28.38 5.77 7.93
CA VAL A 568 28.63 7.00 8.69
C VAL A 568 28.83 6.67 10.18
N ASP A 569 28.00 5.82 10.76
CA ASP A 569 28.13 5.38 12.15
C ASP A 569 29.45 4.61 12.38
N PHE A 570 29.85 3.78 11.42
CA PHE A 570 31.15 3.11 11.43
C PHE A 570 32.32 4.10 11.40
N ILE A 571 32.29 5.11 10.52
CA ILE A 571 33.32 6.15 10.45
C ILE A 571 33.39 6.95 11.75
N GLN A 572 32.24 7.34 12.32
CA GLN A 572 32.16 8.05 13.58
C GLN A 572 32.75 7.26 14.76
N SER A 573 32.72 5.93 14.69
CA SER A 573 33.29 5.05 15.73
C SER A 573 34.80 4.79 15.58
N SER A 574 35.34 4.90 14.36
CA SER A 574 36.68 4.41 13.99
C SER A 574 37.72 5.50 13.75
N LYS A 575 37.29 6.71 13.40
CA LYS A 575 38.15 7.89 13.22
C LYS A 575 37.72 8.97 14.24
N ASP A 576 38.62 9.89 14.62
CA ASP A 576 38.40 11.05 15.52
C ASP A 576 37.36 12.08 14.96
N PHE A 577 36.21 11.60 14.49
CA PHE A 577 35.09 12.38 14.02
C PHE A 577 34.24 12.74 15.24
N ASN A 578 34.41 13.95 15.75
CA ASN A 578 33.62 14.44 16.88
C ASN A 578 32.11 14.36 16.57
N LYS A 579 31.34 13.91 17.56
CA LYS A 579 29.90 13.52 17.59
C LYS A 579 28.85 14.55 17.13
N GLU A 580 29.23 15.62 16.46
CA GLU A 580 28.32 16.63 15.89
C GLU A 580 28.78 16.94 14.46
N THR A 581 28.45 16.05 13.52
CA THR A 581 28.68 16.24 12.09
C THR A 581 27.36 16.42 11.36
N ASP A 582 27.22 17.49 10.58
CA ASP A 582 26.05 17.72 9.72
C ASP A 582 26.15 16.83 8.47
N LEU A 583 25.37 15.74 8.45
CA LEU A 583 25.22 14.87 7.28
C LEU A 583 24.13 15.43 6.35
N HIS A 584 24.52 15.76 5.13
CA HIS A 584 23.60 16.11 4.06
C HIS A 584 23.46 14.94 3.08
N ILE A 585 22.28 14.32 3.06
CA ILE A 585 21.95 13.24 2.13
C ILE A 585 21.52 13.86 0.80
N LEU A 586 22.25 13.57 -0.28
CA LEU A 586 21.98 14.07 -1.62
C LEU A 586 21.04 13.14 -2.41
N ASP A 587 21.27 11.85 -2.28
CA ASP A 587 20.48 10.77 -2.86
C ASP A 587 20.48 9.58 -1.89
N THR A 588 19.70 8.53 -2.18
CA THR A 588 19.53 7.30 -1.38
C THR A 588 20.81 6.78 -0.72
N ASN A 589 21.96 6.81 -1.41
CA ASN A 589 23.25 6.31 -0.89
C ASN A 589 24.45 7.24 -1.20
N THR A 590 24.20 8.55 -1.33
CA THR A 590 25.27 9.54 -1.56
C THR A 590 25.14 10.65 -0.53
N GLY A 591 26.22 10.89 0.21
CA GLY A 591 26.22 11.82 1.33
C GLY A 591 27.37 12.81 1.29
N VAL A 592 27.16 13.98 1.88
CA VAL A 592 28.19 14.98 2.14
C VAL A 592 28.25 15.23 3.65
N ILE A 593 29.44 15.12 4.22
CA ILE A 593 29.70 15.44 5.63
C ILE A 593 30.58 16.68 5.68
N PHE A 594 30.19 17.65 6.51
CA PHE A 594 31.02 18.79 6.85
C PHE A 594 31.77 18.54 8.15
N ALA A 595 33.09 18.67 8.14
CA ALA A 595 33.91 18.58 9.35
C ALA A 595 33.57 19.71 10.33
N LYS A 596 33.67 19.44 11.64
CA LYS A 596 33.52 20.47 12.68
C LYS A 596 34.66 21.49 12.54
N GLY A 597 34.32 22.74 12.20
CA GLY A 597 35.29 23.79 11.88
C GLY A 597 35.70 23.86 10.41
N SER A 598 35.01 23.15 9.51
CA SER A 598 35.21 23.27 8.06
C SER A 598 34.83 24.64 7.49
N ALA A 599 33.99 25.39 8.22
CA ALA A 599 33.57 26.72 7.83
C ALA A 599 34.65 27.77 8.17
N PRO A 600 34.82 28.82 7.34
CA PRO A 600 35.75 29.91 7.64
C PRO A 600 35.46 30.52 9.01
N ASP A 601 36.51 30.92 9.75
CA ASP A 601 36.40 31.58 11.07
C ASP A 601 35.39 32.74 11.11
N ALA A 602 35.25 33.46 10.00
CA ALA A 602 34.29 34.54 9.84
C ALA A 602 32.83 34.05 9.84
N VAL A 603 32.56 32.89 9.22
CA VAL A 603 31.24 32.25 9.19
C VAL A 603 30.91 31.67 10.56
N THR A 604 31.86 30.99 11.20
CA THR A 604 31.69 30.38 12.52
C THR A 604 31.36 31.42 13.60
N LYS A 605 32.06 32.57 13.60
CA LYS A 605 31.78 33.70 14.51
C LYS A 605 30.44 34.40 14.25
N GLU A 606 29.89 34.30 13.04
CA GLU A 606 28.62 34.91 12.70
C GLU A 606 27.43 33.98 12.97
N LEU A 607 27.63 32.66 12.86
CA LEU A 607 26.67 31.63 13.29
C LEU A 607 26.39 31.68 14.80
N GLU A 608 27.37 32.13 15.61
CA GLU A 608 27.21 32.32 17.05
C GLU A 608 26.40 33.60 17.42
N LYS A 609 26.14 34.50 16.46
CA LYS A 609 25.37 35.73 16.69
C LYS A 609 23.90 35.54 16.34
N ASP A 610 23.02 36.22 17.07
CA ASP A 610 21.58 36.22 16.82
C ASP A 610 21.17 36.88 15.48
N VAL A 611 22.04 37.68 14.87
CA VAL A 611 21.75 38.43 13.63
C VAL A 611 22.82 38.18 12.59
N TRP A 612 22.42 37.53 11.49
CA TRP A 612 23.27 37.28 10.32
C TRP A 612 23.54 38.57 9.54
N THR A 613 24.82 38.98 9.43
CA THR A 613 25.20 40.25 8.79
C THR A 613 25.74 40.12 7.36
N PHE A 614 25.86 38.91 6.81
CA PHE A 614 26.38 38.70 5.46
C PHE A 614 25.29 38.80 4.38
N ASN A 615 25.69 39.23 3.18
CA ASN A 615 24.79 39.39 2.03
C ASN A 615 24.25 38.06 1.49
N VAL A 616 24.93 36.95 1.77
CA VAL A 616 24.57 35.58 1.35
C VAL A 616 24.18 34.79 2.59
N SER A 617 23.06 34.05 2.54
CA SER A 617 22.65 33.18 3.65
C SER A 617 23.53 31.93 3.75
N TYR A 618 23.69 31.41 4.97
CA TYR A 618 24.40 30.15 5.22
C TYR A 618 23.84 28.99 4.38
N GLU A 619 22.50 28.86 4.31
CA GLU A 619 21.83 27.85 3.48
C GLU A 619 22.24 27.95 2.00
N LYS A 620 22.43 29.16 1.47
CA LYS A 620 22.82 29.35 0.07
C LYS A 620 24.27 28.94 -0.17
N ILE A 621 25.16 29.10 0.82
CA ILE A 621 26.56 28.63 0.75
C ILE A 621 26.57 27.09 0.71
N ILE A 622 25.90 26.44 1.67
CA ILE A 622 25.83 24.99 1.74
C ILE A 622 25.18 24.40 0.47
N ASN A 623 24.03 24.94 0.04
CA ASN A 623 23.36 24.48 -1.18
C ASN A 623 24.22 24.65 -2.44
N SER A 624 25.12 25.65 -2.48
CA SER A 624 26.04 25.83 -3.60
C SER A 624 27.10 24.72 -3.64
N ILE A 625 27.67 24.36 -2.49
CA ILE A 625 28.61 23.23 -2.38
C ILE A 625 27.91 21.93 -2.77
N LEU A 626 26.72 21.67 -2.22
CA LEU A 626 25.92 20.48 -2.55
C LEU A 626 25.57 20.41 -4.05
N SER A 627 25.28 21.54 -4.69
CA SER A 627 25.05 21.63 -6.14
C SER A 627 26.32 21.36 -6.97
N GLY A 628 27.48 21.75 -6.44
CA GLY A 628 28.79 21.44 -7.01
C GLY A 628 29.04 19.93 -6.99
N VAL A 629 28.89 19.32 -5.82
CA VAL A 629 29.00 17.86 -5.61
C VAL A 629 28.07 17.10 -6.55
N THR A 630 26.78 17.43 -6.52
CA THR A 630 25.76 16.72 -7.31
C THR A 630 26.08 16.77 -8.80
N GLY A 631 26.51 17.94 -9.31
CA GLY A 631 26.89 18.08 -10.71
C GLY A 631 28.10 17.25 -11.11
N SER A 632 29.12 17.14 -10.26
CA SER A 632 30.30 16.31 -10.54
C SER A 632 30.00 14.82 -10.49
N LEU A 633 29.21 14.36 -9.51
CA LEU A 633 28.90 12.94 -9.39
C LEU A 633 27.99 12.43 -10.51
N GLN A 634 27.11 13.29 -11.06
CA GLN A 634 26.25 12.92 -12.19
C GLN A 634 27.04 12.59 -13.47
N MET A 635 28.19 13.23 -13.68
CA MET A 635 29.04 13.04 -14.87
C MET A 635 30.39 12.37 -14.54
N GLY A 636 30.54 11.86 -13.31
CA GLY A 636 31.82 11.40 -12.80
C GLY A 636 32.21 9.98 -13.21
N GLY A 637 31.30 9.21 -13.80
CA GLY A 637 31.59 7.87 -14.30
C GLY A 637 32.55 7.90 -15.48
N ARG A 638 33.50 6.97 -15.50
CA ARG A 638 34.55 6.89 -16.53
C ARG A 638 34.42 5.67 -17.43
N LEU A 639 33.72 4.61 -16.99
CA LEU A 639 33.55 3.38 -17.75
C LEU A 639 32.43 3.52 -18.80
N ALA A 640 31.24 3.88 -18.37
CA ALA A 640 30.03 4.03 -19.17
C ALA A 640 29.41 5.43 -19.02
N ARG A 641 30.12 6.37 -18.37
CA ARG A 641 29.66 7.74 -18.06
C ARG A 641 28.39 7.78 -17.22
N LEU A 642 28.18 6.73 -16.42
CA LEU A 642 27.03 6.66 -15.55
C LEU A 642 27.23 7.50 -14.28
N PRO A 643 26.15 7.97 -13.64
CA PRO A 643 26.25 8.68 -12.37
C PRO A 643 26.93 7.84 -11.28
N LEU A 644 27.82 8.48 -10.52
CA LEU A 644 28.50 7.87 -9.40
C LEU A 644 27.59 7.76 -8.16
N GLN A 645 27.56 6.59 -7.51
CA GLN A 645 26.78 6.31 -6.30
C GLN A 645 27.62 5.53 -5.27
N ASN A 646 27.13 5.43 -4.03
CA ASN A 646 27.84 4.87 -2.86
C ASN A 646 29.13 5.64 -2.54
N ILE A 647 29.02 6.97 -2.61
CA ILE A 647 30.13 7.89 -2.35
C ILE A 647 29.77 8.81 -1.18
N LEU A 648 30.72 8.94 -0.26
CA LEU A 648 30.68 9.88 0.84
C LEU A 648 31.76 10.94 0.61
N ILE A 649 31.34 12.19 0.48
CA ILE A 649 32.28 13.31 0.39
C ILE A 649 32.43 13.94 1.76
N TYR A 650 33.68 13.97 2.24
CA TYR A 650 34.04 14.62 3.48
C TYR A 650 34.70 15.96 3.20
N ILE A 651 34.04 17.05 3.61
CA ILE A 651 34.56 18.40 3.44
C ILE A 651 35.35 18.75 4.70
N GLU A 652 36.67 18.83 4.54
CA GLU A 652 37.60 19.13 5.62
C GLU A 652 37.63 20.62 5.91
N ASN A 653 37.72 21.45 4.86
CA ASN A 653 37.80 22.90 4.99
C ASN A 653 37.33 23.58 3.70
N TYR A 654 36.66 24.72 3.80
CA TYR A 654 36.40 25.61 2.67
C TYR A 654 36.65 27.07 3.05
N GLU A 655 37.33 27.82 2.17
CA GLU A 655 37.61 29.25 2.35
C GLU A 655 36.83 30.07 1.31
N ILE A 656 36.25 31.19 1.75
CA ILE A 656 35.53 32.14 0.91
C ILE A 656 36.20 33.51 1.08
N PRO A 657 36.65 34.18 0.00
CA PRO A 657 37.26 35.50 0.08
C PRO A 657 36.23 36.56 0.51
N ASP A 658 36.63 37.47 1.39
CA ASP A 658 35.86 38.64 1.89
C ASP A 658 34.33 38.47 1.86
N ILE A 659 33.83 37.51 2.66
CA ILE A 659 32.41 37.08 2.76
C ILE A 659 31.41 38.25 2.87
N LYS A 660 31.83 39.42 3.36
CA LYS A 660 31.00 40.63 3.48
C LYS A 660 30.66 41.28 2.14
N GLU A 661 31.50 41.16 1.12
CA GLU A 661 31.32 41.80 -0.20
C GLU A 661 30.82 40.84 -1.29
N VAL A 662 30.88 39.53 -1.04
CA VAL A 662 30.45 38.52 -2.01
C VAL A 662 28.94 38.59 -2.24
N THR A 663 28.54 38.88 -3.47
CA THR A 663 27.13 38.87 -3.93
C THR A 663 26.71 37.55 -4.59
N SER A 664 27.67 36.73 -5.04
CA SER A 664 27.40 35.45 -5.72
C SER A 664 28.32 34.34 -5.21
N VAL A 665 27.73 33.16 -4.94
CA VAL A 665 28.45 31.92 -4.54
C VAL A 665 28.65 30.96 -5.71
N SER A 666 28.49 31.45 -6.95
CA SER A 666 28.63 30.65 -8.18
C SER A 666 30.03 30.05 -8.35
N ASP A 667 31.08 30.72 -7.87
CA ASP A 667 32.45 30.23 -8.02
C ASP A 667 32.77 29.12 -7.01
N LEU A 668 32.08 29.08 -5.87
CA LEU A 668 32.15 27.95 -4.94
C LEU A 668 31.68 26.65 -5.60
N VAL A 669 30.61 26.72 -6.42
CA VAL A 669 30.13 25.57 -7.21
C VAL A 669 31.23 25.06 -8.16
N LYS A 670 31.98 25.97 -8.80
CA LYS A 670 33.05 25.62 -9.73
C LYS A 670 34.24 24.99 -9.01
N VAL A 671 34.70 25.60 -7.93
CA VAL A 671 35.85 25.10 -7.13
C VAL A 671 35.54 23.70 -6.60
N THR A 672 34.33 23.49 -6.07
CA THR A 672 33.89 22.15 -5.62
C THR A 672 33.92 21.14 -6.77
N ARG A 673 33.41 21.51 -7.96
CA ARG A 673 33.43 20.61 -9.12
C ARG A 673 34.84 20.28 -9.58
N PHE A 674 35.73 21.26 -9.64
CA PHE A 674 37.11 21.03 -10.05
C PHE A 674 37.88 20.18 -9.06
N ALA A 675 37.71 20.40 -7.74
CA ALA A 675 38.32 19.56 -6.72
C ALA A 675 37.88 18.09 -6.87
N ILE A 676 36.58 17.84 -7.06
CA ILE A 676 36.07 16.47 -7.22
C ILE A 676 36.57 15.86 -8.53
N ASN A 677 36.49 16.58 -9.64
CA ASN A 677 36.91 16.07 -10.95
C ASN A 677 38.42 15.78 -10.97
N GLU A 678 39.25 16.61 -10.35
CA GLU A 678 40.69 16.35 -10.21
C GLU A 678 40.96 15.08 -9.39
N GLY A 679 40.19 14.87 -8.32
CA GLY A 679 40.21 13.63 -7.57
C GLY A 679 39.86 12.41 -8.43
N LEU A 680 38.75 12.49 -9.16
CA LEU A 680 38.27 11.42 -10.04
C LEU A 680 39.22 11.15 -11.22
N ASP A 681 39.83 12.19 -11.78
CA ASP A 681 40.79 12.10 -12.89
C ASP A 681 42.12 11.45 -12.47
N SER A 682 42.47 11.54 -11.17
CA SER A 682 43.66 10.88 -10.61
C SER A 682 43.55 9.35 -10.58
N LEU A 683 42.32 8.82 -10.62
CA LEU A 683 42.04 7.39 -10.64
C LEU A 683 42.20 6.80 -12.05
N LYS A 684 42.65 5.55 -12.13
CA LYS A 684 42.70 4.81 -13.39
C LYS A 684 41.35 4.20 -13.72
N ASP A 685 41.08 3.90 -14.99
CA ASP A 685 39.85 3.22 -15.42
C ASP A 685 39.62 1.88 -14.68
N SER A 686 40.69 1.20 -14.25
CA SER A 686 40.62 -0.04 -13.44
C SER A 686 40.14 0.16 -12.00
N ASP A 687 40.16 1.40 -11.50
CA ASP A 687 39.72 1.78 -10.16
C ASP A 687 38.22 2.14 -10.15
N TYR A 688 37.55 2.10 -11.30
CA TYR A 688 36.10 2.24 -11.43
C TYR A 688 35.45 0.86 -11.55
N THR A 689 34.23 0.74 -11.03
CA THR A 689 33.38 -0.42 -11.26
C THR A 689 31.92 -0.01 -11.44
N LEU A 690 31.13 -0.92 -12.00
CA LEU A 690 29.68 -0.77 -12.09
C LEU A 690 29.02 -1.19 -10.79
N LEU A 691 27.90 -0.55 -10.50
CA LEU A 691 26.95 -0.89 -9.45
C LEU A 691 25.71 -1.46 -10.13
N GLU A 692 25.28 -2.64 -9.67
CA GLU A 692 24.02 -3.26 -10.08
C GLU A 692 23.04 -3.34 -8.91
N PRO A 693 21.73 -3.16 -9.16
CA PRO A 693 20.73 -3.29 -8.11
C PRO A 693 20.51 -4.77 -7.76
N ILE A 694 20.64 -5.08 -6.47
CA ILE A 694 20.43 -6.42 -5.91
C ILE A 694 19.08 -6.47 -5.20
N MET A 695 18.35 -7.55 -5.46
CA MET A 695 17.06 -7.84 -4.86
C MET A 695 17.22 -8.90 -3.78
N LYS A 696 16.59 -8.67 -2.63
CA LYS A 696 16.32 -9.72 -1.65
C LYS A 696 15.06 -10.46 -2.11
N VAL A 697 15.24 -11.70 -2.54
CA VAL A 697 14.21 -12.56 -3.12
C VAL A 697 13.84 -13.64 -2.12
N ASN A 698 12.58 -13.70 -1.73
CA ASN A 698 12.01 -14.77 -0.91
C ASN A 698 11.14 -15.64 -1.79
N THR A 699 11.57 -16.87 -2.08
CA THR A 699 10.85 -17.79 -2.97
C THR A 699 10.16 -18.89 -2.17
N PHE A 700 8.83 -18.97 -2.28
CA PHE A 700 7.96 -19.91 -1.56
C PHE A 700 7.63 -21.09 -2.46
N VAL A 701 8.09 -22.28 -2.07
CA VAL A 701 7.97 -23.51 -2.89
C VAL A 701 7.69 -24.72 -2.01
N LEU A 702 7.19 -25.79 -2.63
CA LEU A 702 7.06 -27.08 -1.93
C LEU A 702 8.45 -27.73 -1.79
N GLU A 703 8.63 -28.51 -0.73
CA GLU A 703 9.87 -29.25 -0.47
C GLU A 703 10.37 -30.05 -1.69
N ALA A 704 9.45 -30.64 -2.46
CA ALA A 704 9.75 -31.39 -3.68
C ALA A 704 10.39 -30.55 -4.80
N ASP A 705 10.10 -29.24 -4.84
CA ASP A 705 10.53 -28.33 -5.91
C ASP A 705 11.72 -27.45 -5.47
N VAL A 706 12.17 -27.52 -4.21
CA VAL A 706 13.28 -26.70 -3.69
C VAL A 706 14.56 -26.89 -4.50
N GLY A 707 14.88 -28.13 -4.88
CA GLY A 707 16.12 -28.43 -5.60
C GLY A 707 16.18 -27.80 -6.98
N THR A 708 15.09 -27.88 -7.76
CA THR A 708 15.02 -27.33 -9.12
C THR A 708 15.02 -25.81 -9.10
N VAL A 709 14.31 -25.21 -8.14
CA VAL A 709 14.21 -23.76 -7.99
C VAL A 709 15.51 -23.15 -7.47
N SER A 710 16.17 -23.79 -6.49
CA SER A 710 17.48 -23.37 -5.99
C SER A 710 18.54 -23.40 -7.09
N GLN A 711 18.50 -24.44 -7.95
CA GLN A 711 19.42 -24.53 -9.08
C GLN A 711 19.20 -23.39 -10.10
N ASP A 712 17.95 -23.04 -10.43
CA ASP A 712 17.65 -21.95 -11.36
C ASP A 712 18.13 -20.60 -10.80
N LEU A 713 17.83 -20.33 -9.52
CA LEU A 713 18.28 -19.13 -8.82
C LEU A 713 19.80 -18.98 -8.83
N MET A 714 20.55 -20.04 -8.53
CA MET A 714 22.02 -19.95 -8.48
C MET A 714 22.66 -19.91 -9.87
N SER A 715 22.20 -20.74 -10.82
CA SER A 715 22.93 -20.98 -12.07
C SER A 715 22.54 -20.03 -13.20
N VAL A 716 21.26 -19.70 -13.33
CA VAL A 716 20.75 -18.83 -14.40
C VAL A 716 20.67 -17.41 -13.90
N ARG A 717 20.24 -17.22 -12.65
CA ARG A 717 19.95 -15.90 -12.09
C ARG A 717 21.10 -15.28 -11.31
N ASN A 718 22.24 -15.97 -11.20
CA ASN A 718 23.39 -15.57 -10.40
C ASN A 718 23.02 -15.16 -8.95
N GLY A 719 22.02 -15.83 -8.40
CA GLY A 719 21.53 -15.59 -7.05
C GLY A 719 22.40 -16.27 -6.01
N LYS A 720 22.67 -15.57 -4.91
CA LYS A 720 23.31 -16.12 -3.72
C LYS A 720 22.24 -16.51 -2.72
N ILE A 721 22.06 -17.81 -2.48
CA ILE A 721 21.11 -18.30 -1.48
C ILE A 721 21.70 -18.02 -0.08
N SER A 722 20.94 -17.29 0.74
CA SER A 722 21.32 -16.95 2.11
C SER A 722 20.82 -18.01 3.10
N SER A 723 19.57 -18.46 2.97
CA SER A 723 19.03 -19.57 3.76
C SER A 723 17.91 -20.32 3.03
N ILE A 724 17.68 -21.56 3.45
CA ILE A 724 16.50 -22.35 3.07
C ILE A 724 15.88 -22.83 4.37
N GLU A 725 14.68 -22.34 4.65
CA GLU A 725 14.00 -22.56 5.93
C GLU A 725 12.60 -23.13 5.69
N ASP A 726 12.08 -23.88 6.66
CA ASP A 726 10.65 -24.20 6.70
C ASP A 726 9.88 -22.88 6.85
N GLU A 727 8.77 -22.72 6.12
CA GLU A 727 7.96 -21.48 6.15
C GLU A 727 7.47 -21.14 7.58
N ASN A 728 7.34 -22.15 8.44
CA ASN A 728 6.96 -21.97 9.84
C ASN A 728 8.10 -21.48 10.74
N GLU A 729 9.35 -21.73 10.37
CA GLU A 729 10.55 -21.23 11.09
C GLU A 729 10.95 -19.84 10.60
N PHE A 730 10.79 -19.56 9.31
CA PHE A 730 11.07 -18.27 8.68
C PHE A 730 10.29 -17.09 9.28
N ASN A 731 9.03 -17.30 9.64
CA ASN A 731 8.19 -16.27 10.30
C ASN A 731 8.59 -16.02 11.78
N GLY A 732 9.75 -16.52 12.18
CA GLY A 732 10.15 -16.77 13.56
C GLY A 732 10.94 -15.69 14.25
N GLU A 733 10.31 -14.55 14.57
CA GLU A 733 10.76 -13.68 15.68
C GLU A 733 9.63 -13.27 16.66
N ASN A 734 8.39 -13.78 16.50
CA ASN A 734 7.27 -13.50 17.44
C ASN A 734 6.68 -14.77 18.10
N ILE A 735 7.51 -15.78 18.34
CA ILE A 735 7.06 -17.19 18.44
C ILE A 735 6.31 -17.59 19.72
N ASN A 736 6.54 -16.97 20.90
CA ASN A 736 5.96 -17.53 22.13
C ASN A 736 4.48 -17.22 22.33
N TRP A 737 4.01 -16.02 21.99
CA TRP A 737 2.60 -15.66 22.15
C TRP A 737 1.73 -16.31 21.07
N SER A 738 2.15 -16.25 19.80
CA SER A 738 1.33 -16.77 18.70
C SER A 738 1.15 -18.29 18.79
N LYS A 739 2.17 -19.05 19.19
CA LYS A 739 2.04 -20.51 19.38
C LYS A 739 1.06 -20.86 20.51
N ASP A 740 1.16 -20.18 21.65
CA ASP A 740 0.22 -20.37 22.78
C ASP A 740 -1.23 -20.00 22.40
N GLN A 741 -1.41 -18.89 21.68
CA GLN A 741 -2.73 -18.48 21.21
C GLN A 741 -3.31 -19.42 20.15
N MET A 742 -2.48 -19.98 19.25
CA MET A 742 -2.91 -20.98 18.28
C MET A 742 -3.41 -22.27 18.93
N GLU A 743 -2.73 -22.74 19.99
CA GLU A 743 -3.13 -23.94 20.71
C GLU A 743 -4.45 -23.72 21.47
N LYS A 744 -4.66 -22.50 21.99
CA LYS A 744 -5.89 -22.09 22.68
C LYS A 744 -7.07 -21.83 21.72
N THR A 745 -6.79 -21.43 20.48
CA THR A 745 -7.84 -21.12 19.51
C THR A 745 -8.54 -22.39 19.06
N TYR A 746 -9.80 -22.57 19.46
CA TYR A 746 -10.64 -23.62 18.93
C TYR A 746 -10.89 -23.40 17.44
N VAL A 747 -10.74 -24.46 16.65
CA VAL A 747 -11.11 -24.49 15.23
C VAL A 747 -11.94 -25.74 14.95
N PRO A 748 -12.96 -25.64 14.07
CA PRO A 748 -13.76 -26.80 13.70
C PRO A 748 -12.93 -27.79 12.87
N PHE A 749 -13.42 -29.01 12.75
CA PHE A 749 -12.72 -30.11 12.11
C PHE A 749 -12.71 -29.95 10.56
N ASP A 750 -11.53 -30.10 9.94
CA ASP A 750 -11.34 -29.93 8.49
C ASP A 750 -11.58 -31.24 7.71
N HIS A 751 -12.82 -31.46 7.25
CA HIS A 751 -13.23 -32.70 6.57
C HIS A 751 -12.47 -32.98 5.26
N THR A 752 -12.22 -31.94 4.46
CA THR A 752 -11.60 -32.05 3.13
C THR A 752 -10.09 -32.29 3.17
N MET A 753 -9.41 -31.88 4.25
CA MET A 753 -7.96 -32.04 4.39
C MET A 753 -7.54 -33.46 4.75
N GLN A 754 -8.40 -34.22 5.44
CA GLN A 754 -8.09 -35.62 5.79
C GLN A 754 -7.96 -36.49 4.53
N TYR A 755 -8.79 -36.23 3.52
CA TYR A 755 -8.69 -36.87 2.19
C TYR A 755 -7.38 -36.55 1.45
N MET A 756 -6.75 -35.39 1.71
CA MET A 756 -5.44 -35.04 1.14
C MET A 756 -4.26 -35.56 1.96
N LYS A 757 -4.38 -35.68 3.29
CA LYS A 757 -3.31 -36.24 4.15
C LYS A 757 -2.99 -37.71 3.82
N GLU A 758 -3.93 -38.45 3.24
CA GLU A 758 -3.68 -39.79 2.71
C GLU A 758 -2.93 -39.79 1.36
N ASN A 759 -2.75 -38.63 0.69
CA ASN A 759 -2.19 -38.58 -0.66
C ASN A 759 -1.06 -37.56 -0.93
N ASN A 760 -0.76 -36.58 -0.07
CA ASN A 760 0.48 -35.77 -0.16
C ASN A 760 0.71 -34.94 1.13
N GLY A 761 1.73 -35.29 1.90
CA GLY A 761 2.34 -34.39 2.87
C GLY A 761 3.51 -33.70 2.20
N SER A 762 3.39 -32.41 1.87
CA SER A 762 4.53 -31.61 1.43
C SER A 762 4.57 -30.32 2.21
N ASN A 763 5.61 -30.15 3.02
CA ASN A 763 5.90 -28.88 3.68
C ASN A 763 6.24 -27.81 2.64
N LYS A 764 5.85 -26.56 2.94
CA LYS A 764 6.27 -25.38 2.20
C LYS A 764 7.60 -24.89 2.78
N MET A 765 8.55 -24.63 1.89
CA MET A 765 9.89 -24.15 2.19
C MET A 765 10.04 -22.73 1.61
N VAL A 766 10.85 -21.91 2.28
CA VAL A 766 11.22 -20.57 1.83
C VAL A 766 12.70 -20.55 1.50
N ILE A 767 13.02 -20.16 0.27
CA ILE A 767 14.38 -19.94 -0.19
C ILE A 767 14.64 -18.43 -0.14
N GLN A 768 15.50 -17.99 0.78
CA GLN A 768 16.02 -16.63 0.80
C GLN A 768 17.22 -16.55 -0.14
N CYS A 769 17.20 -15.60 -1.06
CA CYS A 769 18.25 -15.41 -2.05
C CYS A 769 18.48 -13.92 -2.33
N GLU A 770 19.73 -13.53 -2.54
CA GLU A 770 20.10 -12.23 -3.07
C GLU A 770 20.42 -12.39 -4.55
N ALA A 771 19.67 -11.74 -5.44
CA ALA A 771 19.85 -11.89 -6.89
C ALA A 771 19.83 -10.53 -7.60
N PRO A 772 20.65 -10.35 -8.66
CA PRO A 772 20.62 -9.12 -9.46
C PRO A 772 19.26 -8.90 -10.15
N LEU A 773 18.77 -7.65 -10.13
CA LEU A 773 17.46 -7.31 -10.71
C LEU A 773 17.36 -7.65 -12.20
N ARG A 774 18.43 -7.44 -12.98
CA ARG A 774 18.47 -7.73 -14.44
C ARG A 774 18.13 -9.20 -14.71
N GLU A 775 18.63 -10.09 -13.87
CA GLU A 775 18.40 -11.51 -14.05
C GLU A 775 17.01 -11.93 -13.60
N MET A 776 16.37 -11.21 -12.69
CA MET A 776 15.04 -11.57 -12.16
C MET A 776 13.86 -11.16 -13.06
N ILE A 777 14.13 -10.48 -14.18
CA ILE A 777 13.12 -10.09 -15.17
C ILE A 777 12.42 -11.34 -15.73
N GLY A 778 11.09 -11.34 -15.74
CA GLY A 778 10.26 -12.46 -16.19
C GLY A 778 10.33 -13.74 -15.33
N TYR A 779 10.90 -13.68 -14.11
CA TYR A 779 11.11 -14.89 -13.29
C TYR A 779 9.81 -15.60 -12.88
N LEU A 780 8.70 -14.87 -12.67
CA LEU A 780 7.43 -15.46 -12.21
C LEU A 780 6.92 -16.56 -13.15
N ASN A 781 6.96 -16.32 -14.45
CA ASN A 781 6.52 -17.28 -15.46
C ASN A 781 7.37 -18.55 -15.45
N LYS A 782 8.69 -18.38 -15.27
CA LYS A 782 9.63 -19.49 -15.18
C LYS A 782 9.43 -20.28 -13.89
N LEU A 783 9.30 -19.61 -12.75
CA LEU A 783 9.03 -20.22 -11.45
C LEU A 783 7.73 -21.03 -11.47
N ARG A 784 6.65 -20.46 -12.02
CA ARG A 784 5.37 -21.18 -12.19
C ARG A 784 5.54 -22.40 -13.09
N SER A 785 6.32 -22.33 -14.16
CA SER A 785 6.60 -23.51 -14.99
C SER A 785 7.37 -24.60 -14.22
N LEU A 786 8.33 -24.22 -13.36
CA LEU A 786 9.13 -25.17 -12.56
C LEU A 786 8.31 -25.86 -11.47
N THR A 787 7.35 -25.14 -10.90
CA THR A 787 6.58 -25.54 -9.70
C THR A 787 5.15 -25.97 -10.02
N LYS A 788 4.84 -26.22 -11.29
CA LYS A 788 3.47 -26.55 -11.78
C LYS A 788 2.42 -25.52 -11.32
N GLY A 789 2.81 -24.25 -11.29
CA GLY A 789 1.98 -23.09 -10.95
C GLY A 789 1.88 -22.77 -9.46
N ARG A 790 2.59 -23.49 -8.58
CA ARG A 790 2.45 -23.34 -7.11
C ARG A 790 3.47 -22.43 -6.47
N GLY A 791 4.58 -22.17 -7.15
CA GLY A 791 5.66 -21.32 -6.66
C GLY A 791 5.32 -19.85 -6.79
N ILE A 792 5.60 -19.10 -5.73
CA ILE A 792 5.47 -17.65 -5.65
C ILE A 792 6.81 -17.11 -5.15
N PHE A 793 7.18 -15.90 -5.55
CA PHE A 793 8.30 -15.22 -4.94
C PHE A 793 7.92 -13.77 -4.64
N ASP A 794 8.54 -13.21 -3.62
CA ASP A 794 8.53 -11.79 -3.30
C ASP A 794 9.95 -11.24 -3.50
N MET A 795 10.07 -9.98 -3.91
CA MET A 795 11.36 -9.32 -4.06
C MET A 795 11.32 -7.90 -3.51
N GLU A 796 12.36 -7.53 -2.77
CA GLU A 796 12.56 -6.17 -2.26
C GLU A 796 13.95 -5.67 -2.67
N LEU A 797 14.05 -4.39 -3.01
CA LEU A 797 15.35 -3.79 -3.33
C LEU A 797 16.21 -3.78 -2.06
N LYS A 798 17.33 -4.50 -2.07
CA LYS A 798 18.32 -4.47 -1.00
C LYS A 798 19.19 -3.22 -1.11
N GLY A 799 19.62 -2.90 -2.33
CA GLY A 799 20.51 -1.78 -2.60
C GLY A 799 21.31 -2.01 -3.89
N MET A 800 22.37 -1.22 -4.05
CA MET A 800 23.32 -1.33 -5.16
C MET A 800 24.61 -2.01 -4.67
N GLU A 801 25.05 -3.07 -5.34
CA GLU A 801 26.31 -3.77 -5.04
C GLU A 801 27.31 -3.65 -6.19
N ARG A 802 28.61 -3.73 -5.87
CA ARG A 802 29.69 -3.65 -6.85
C ARG A 802 29.73 -4.92 -7.69
N VAL A 803 29.82 -4.72 -8.99
CA VAL A 803 29.95 -5.81 -9.96
C VAL A 803 31.42 -6.26 -10.03
N ASN A 804 31.65 -7.57 -10.19
CA ASN A 804 32.99 -8.09 -10.45
C ASN A 804 33.47 -7.72 -11.88
N ALA A 805 34.78 -7.81 -12.13
CA ALA A 805 35.36 -7.36 -13.40
C ALA A 805 34.85 -8.14 -14.63
N GLU A 806 34.48 -9.42 -14.49
CA GLU A 806 33.97 -10.24 -15.60
C GLU A 806 32.52 -9.88 -15.97
N ARG A 807 31.67 -9.71 -14.95
CA ARG A 807 30.27 -9.31 -15.12
C ARG A 807 30.17 -7.85 -15.56
N ALA A 808 31.07 -6.97 -15.09
CA ALA A 808 31.14 -5.61 -15.59
C ALA A 808 31.43 -5.55 -17.09
N LYS A 809 32.37 -6.37 -17.61
CA LYS A 809 32.58 -6.50 -19.06
C LYS A 809 31.34 -7.00 -19.79
N THR A 810 30.69 -8.02 -19.23
CA THR A 810 29.47 -8.60 -19.82
C THR A 810 28.33 -7.56 -19.90
N ILE A 811 28.21 -6.67 -18.91
CA ILE A 811 27.23 -5.58 -18.90
C ILE A 811 27.62 -4.48 -19.90
N LEU A 812 28.90 -4.16 -20.04
CA LEU A 812 29.36 -3.15 -21.00
C LEU A 812 29.28 -3.63 -22.46
N GLU A 813 29.36 -4.93 -22.69
CA GLU A 813 29.21 -5.55 -24.02
C GLU A 813 27.74 -5.72 -24.46
N ASN A 814 26.79 -5.78 -23.50
CA ASN A 814 25.35 -6.01 -23.73
C ASN A 814 24.50 -4.79 -23.36
#